data_AF-A0A7Z9QP12-F1
#
_entry.id   AF-A0A7Z9QP12-F1
#
_cell.length_a   1.000
_cell.length_b   1.000
_cell.length_c   1.000
_cell.angle_alpha   90.00
_cell.angle_beta   90.00
_cell.angle_gamma   90.00
#
_symmetry.space_group_name_H-M   'P 1'
#
loop_
_entity.id
_entity.type
_entity.pdbx_description
1 polymer ?
#
loop_
_entity_poly.entity_id
_entity_poly.type
_entity_poly.pdbx_seq_one_letter_code
_entity_poly.pdbx_strand_id
1 'polypeptide(L)'
;MREFVVLLCVAMSLQVLMGSSLAEDDLPAVVLTDFENDRHRQEHDVEEVIRIAYRLAEVGAGYEAARVLAAIALWERDRDSRNEATHLLNEWGLTINTIRQGNVKDIIAKVESAMRYRRGSNTKLRHVRNLIALGLYVDAARLLHQDIMKMSESMIERAWGEFLHRYRLSVELLRDDAEDASDKLVNALQTVHQQNRLRIQVRFLRAIDPEVSEMAEGLIWHLTPRKSDENNRDEEWDEDKHIPSVEELVPRVIHRGINLAKRSKPSSRLLAMLVMEASPESESADKASSLIEKLAKPPTDTLLPTYFFEDDSGTELFGAERVREYHLELSDDAIKQLHEKPKHYVQATFREGNDVYKNVGVRLKGGYGSFRMLDGNSKAAFTVKFNQFVKGQRFHGLRRIILNNVVQDPSYMCEYIGYSLFRDAGVPAPRIGYATLIVNKKPYGLYVQVEAVTKDFLQRWYSKTNGNLYEGPGDIEQWDELDLDSNQGREGRSDLRRLAEAIKEADDDDPWDSLAEFVDIDNFTRFITLEQLLNHWDGYTQTNNYRMYNNPDTMKFEFFPHGADQLFGDLRGNIFREQGGILSRALVHTSEGKERYDQMMYQLLEQVWDEDTIKSRIAKVYQLIRPHVMKSTKGRRVEEFEDAINRLLRFVDARRYVVLRQLKVAEKGNSWRERQHFGFHSFLYSSRHDW
;
A
#
# COMPACT_ATOMS: atom_id res chain seq x y z
N MET A 1 -27.03 8.93 3.61
CA MET A 1 -26.48 9.21 2.26
C MET A 1 -26.27 7.95 1.44
N ARG A 2 -25.39 7.00 1.83
CA ARG A 2 -25.22 5.71 1.12
C ARG A 2 -26.49 4.87 1.04
N GLU A 3 -27.26 4.78 2.11
CA GLU A 3 -28.52 4.02 2.13
C GLU A 3 -29.64 4.70 1.31
N PHE A 4 -29.55 6.01 1.11
CA PHE A 4 -30.54 6.80 0.37
C PHE A 4 -30.31 6.72 -1.15
N VAL A 5 -29.04 6.71 -1.59
CA VAL A 5 -28.66 6.48 -3.00
C VAL A 5 -28.96 5.05 -3.45
N VAL A 6 -28.80 4.06 -2.56
CA VAL A 6 -29.22 2.69 -2.83
C VAL A 6 -30.75 2.59 -2.92
N LEU A 7 -31.50 3.31 -2.08
CA LEU A 7 -32.96 3.39 -2.18
C LEU A 7 -33.42 4.06 -3.49
N LEU A 8 -32.73 5.12 -3.94
CA LEU A 8 -33.03 5.82 -5.19
C LEU A 8 -32.71 4.94 -6.40
N CYS A 9 -31.57 4.22 -6.38
CA CYS A 9 -31.22 3.24 -7.40
C CYS A 9 -32.24 2.09 -7.45
N VAL A 10 -32.70 1.59 -6.29
CA VAL A 10 -33.74 0.56 -6.22
C VAL A 10 -35.09 1.10 -6.72
N ALA A 11 -35.45 2.35 -6.41
CA ALA A 11 -36.69 3.00 -6.86
C ALA A 11 -36.70 3.27 -8.38
N MET A 12 -35.60 3.77 -8.95
CA MET A 12 -35.47 3.95 -10.41
C MET A 12 -35.39 2.61 -11.15
N SER A 13 -34.76 1.60 -10.56
CA SER A 13 -34.76 0.23 -11.11
C SER A 13 -36.14 -0.41 -11.07
N LEU A 14 -36.93 -0.16 -10.00
CA LEU A 14 -38.31 -0.64 -9.85
C LEU A 14 -39.29 0.06 -10.80
N GLN A 15 -39.11 1.35 -11.09
CA GLN A 15 -39.87 2.07 -12.12
C GLN A 15 -39.57 1.56 -13.54
N VAL A 16 -38.38 1.00 -13.77
CA VAL A 16 -38.00 0.36 -15.04
C VAL A 16 -38.48 -1.11 -15.12
N LEU A 17 -38.62 -1.81 -13.98
CA LEU A 17 -39.10 -3.20 -13.92
C LEU A 17 -40.63 -3.32 -13.93
N MET A 18 -41.37 -2.30 -13.47
CA MET A 18 -42.85 -2.27 -13.49
C MET A 18 -43.36 -1.34 -14.59
N GLY A 19 -43.18 -1.74 -15.85
CA GLY A 19 -43.65 -0.98 -17.01
C GLY A 19 -43.48 -1.75 -18.31
N SER A 20 -44.43 -2.66 -18.57
CA SER A 20 -44.69 -3.23 -19.89
C SER A 20 -44.84 -2.14 -20.97
N SER A 21 -44.16 -2.35 -22.10
CA SER A 21 -44.23 -1.58 -23.36
C SER A 21 -44.06 -0.06 -23.24
N LEU A 22 -42.83 0.43 -23.37
CA LEU A 22 -42.61 1.75 -23.96
C LEU A 22 -42.18 1.51 -25.41
N ALA A 23 -43.03 1.94 -26.33
CA ALA A 23 -42.76 2.01 -27.76
C ALA A 23 -41.54 2.90 -28.04
N GLU A 24 -40.97 2.71 -29.23
CA GLU A 24 -39.70 3.21 -29.77
C GLU A 24 -39.34 4.71 -29.67
N ASP A 25 -40.00 5.57 -28.88
CA ASP A 25 -39.80 7.02 -29.07
C ASP A 25 -39.68 7.99 -27.88
N ASP A 26 -39.71 7.59 -26.60
CA ASP A 26 -39.56 8.60 -25.52
C ASP A 26 -38.52 8.21 -24.45
N LEU A 27 -37.33 8.83 -24.53
CA LEU A 27 -36.41 8.94 -23.40
C LEU A 27 -37.02 9.92 -22.39
N PRO A 28 -37.42 9.48 -21.19
CA PRO A 28 -38.11 10.34 -20.23
C PRO A 28 -37.20 11.51 -19.81
N ALA A 29 -37.78 12.70 -19.63
CA ALA A 29 -37.07 13.83 -19.03
C ALA A 29 -36.62 13.44 -17.61
N VAL A 30 -35.35 13.70 -17.28
CA VAL A 30 -34.84 13.50 -15.91
C VAL A 30 -35.36 14.65 -15.07
N VAL A 31 -36.38 14.38 -14.25
CA VAL A 31 -36.91 15.37 -13.30
C VAL A 31 -36.39 15.02 -11.91
N LEU A 32 -35.41 15.78 -11.43
CA LEU A 32 -34.92 15.70 -10.05
C LEU A 32 -35.85 16.53 -9.15
N THR A 33 -37.04 16.02 -8.82
CA THR A 33 -37.93 16.66 -7.84
C THR A 33 -37.48 16.36 -6.43
N ASP A 34 -36.82 17.33 -5.79
CA ASP A 34 -37.27 17.94 -4.53
C ASP A 34 -36.19 18.88 -3.98
N PHE A 35 -35.96 20.06 -4.58
CA PHE A 35 -35.37 21.22 -3.90
C PHE A 35 -35.62 22.49 -4.74
N GLU A 36 -36.84 23.02 -4.66
CA GLU A 36 -37.09 24.40 -5.09
C GLU A 36 -36.39 25.36 -4.10
N ASN A 37 -35.16 25.79 -4.43
CA ASN A 37 -34.66 27.18 -4.26
C ASN A 37 -33.13 27.38 -4.25
N ASP A 38 -32.29 26.44 -4.68
CA ASP A 38 -30.83 26.69 -4.71
C ASP A 38 -30.17 26.18 -6.00
N ARG A 39 -29.82 27.10 -6.92
CA ARG A 39 -29.19 26.77 -8.21
C ARG A 39 -27.88 25.99 -8.05
N HIS A 40 -27.10 26.29 -7.01
CA HIS A 40 -25.84 25.60 -6.72
C HIS A 40 -26.00 24.16 -6.21
N ARG A 41 -27.21 23.75 -5.77
CA ARG A 41 -27.47 22.34 -5.40
C ARG A 41 -27.85 21.47 -6.61
N GLN A 42 -28.57 22.03 -7.60
CA GLN A 42 -28.98 21.28 -8.79
C GLN A 42 -27.81 20.88 -9.70
N GLU A 43 -26.80 21.75 -9.90
CA GLU A 43 -25.58 21.42 -10.66
C GLU A 43 -24.82 20.24 -10.02
N HIS A 44 -24.72 20.25 -8.68
CA HIS A 44 -24.02 19.22 -7.91
C HIS A 44 -24.72 17.84 -7.95
N ASP A 45 -26.03 17.83 -8.22
CA ASP A 45 -26.85 16.61 -8.30
C ASP A 45 -26.76 15.95 -9.69
N VAL A 46 -26.69 16.73 -10.79
CA VAL A 46 -26.59 16.19 -12.17
C VAL A 46 -25.23 15.57 -12.43
N GLU A 47 -24.13 16.20 -11.98
CA GLU A 47 -22.80 15.61 -12.03
C GLU A 47 -22.73 14.26 -11.29
N GLU A 48 -23.40 14.16 -10.14
CA GLU A 48 -23.45 12.90 -9.39
C GLU A 48 -24.25 11.82 -10.14
N VAL A 49 -25.32 12.19 -10.84
CA VAL A 49 -26.07 11.27 -11.71
C VAL A 49 -25.23 10.82 -12.91
N ILE A 50 -24.43 11.71 -13.53
CA ILE A 50 -23.45 11.35 -14.58
C ILE A 50 -22.43 10.34 -14.02
N ARG A 51 -21.88 10.59 -12.81
CA ARG A 51 -20.97 9.67 -12.13
C ARG A 51 -21.62 8.32 -11.82
N ILE A 52 -22.89 8.30 -11.43
CA ILE A 52 -23.65 7.05 -11.17
C ILE A 52 -23.89 6.28 -12.46
N ALA A 53 -24.31 6.95 -13.54
CA ALA A 53 -24.49 6.33 -14.86
C ALA A 53 -23.19 5.67 -15.33
N TYR A 54 -22.06 6.35 -15.15
CA TYR A 54 -20.76 5.78 -15.44
C TYR A 54 -20.46 4.51 -14.62
N ARG A 55 -20.74 4.50 -13.31
CA ARG A 55 -20.57 3.30 -12.46
C ARG A 55 -21.50 2.16 -12.86
N LEU A 56 -22.73 2.47 -13.29
CA LEU A 56 -23.67 1.48 -13.81
C LEU A 56 -23.08 0.76 -15.03
N ALA A 57 -22.46 1.50 -15.95
CA ALA A 57 -21.75 0.92 -17.08
C ALA A 57 -20.58 0.02 -16.63
N GLU A 58 -19.85 0.40 -15.58
CA GLU A 58 -18.76 -0.43 -15.04
C GLU A 58 -19.23 -1.75 -14.44
N VAL A 59 -20.43 -1.79 -13.84
CA VAL A 59 -20.98 -3.02 -13.24
C VAL A 59 -21.80 -3.87 -14.21
N GLY A 60 -21.81 -3.52 -15.50
CA GLY A 60 -22.48 -4.27 -16.56
C GLY A 60 -23.90 -3.82 -16.89
N ALA A 61 -24.40 -2.75 -16.24
CA ALA A 61 -25.68 -2.09 -16.57
C ALA A 61 -25.47 -1.00 -17.64
N GLY A 62 -24.84 -1.38 -18.75
CA GLY A 62 -24.39 -0.44 -19.79
C GLY A 62 -25.52 0.20 -20.58
N TYR A 63 -26.65 -0.50 -20.76
CA TYR A 63 -27.80 0.05 -21.48
C TYR A 63 -28.51 1.14 -20.67
N GLU A 64 -28.69 0.90 -19.38
CA GLU A 64 -29.31 1.79 -18.41
C GLU A 64 -28.46 3.04 -18.23
N ALA A 65 -27.15 2.87 -18.11
CA ALA A 65 -26.18 3.96 -18.10
C ALA A 65 -26.30 4.85 -19.35
N ALA A 66 -26.37 4.24 -20.55
CA ALA A 66 -26.48 4.97 -21.80
C ALA A 66 -27.78 5.77 -21.90
N ARG A 67 -28.90 5.21 -21.40
CA ARG A 67 -30.19 5.91 -21.36
C ARG A 67 -30.17 7.12 -20.42
N VAL A 68 -29.55 7.00 -19.24
CA VAL A 68 -29.41 8.11 -18.30
C VAL A 68 -28.60 9.25 -18.93
N LEU A 69 -27.44 8.94 -19.52
CA LEU A 69 -26.62 9.94 -20.20
C LEU A 69 -27.34 10.56 -21.41
N ALA A 70 -28.11 9.78 -22.18
CA ALA A 70 -28.87 10.31 -23.31
C ALA A 70 -29.99 11.25 -22.88
N ALA A 71 -30.63 10.97 -21.75
CA ALA A 71 -31.65 11.85 -21.19
C ALA A 71 -31.04 13.16 -20.67
N ILE A 72 -29.87 13.12 -20.02
CA ILE A 72 -29.13 14.32 -19.59
C ILE A 72 -28.68 15.13 -20.83
N ALA A 73 -28.10 14.47 -21.83
CA ALA A 73 -27.66 15.11 -23.07
C ALA A 73 -28.80 15.80 -23.86
N LEU A 74 -30.04 15.32 -23.71
CA LEU A 74 -31.23 15.87 -24.37
C LEU A 74 -31.89 16.99 -23.58
N TRP A 75 -32.05 16.81 -22.27
CA TRP A 75 -32.99 17.59 -21.47
C TRP A 75 -32.34 18.52 -20.44
N GLU A 76 -31.06 18.30 -20.11
CA GLU A 76 -30.35 19.14 -19.14
C GLU A 76 -30.22 20.57 -19.66
N ARG A 77 -30.45 21.57 -18.81
CA ARG A 77 -30.37 22.99 -19.17
C ARG A 77 -28.94 23.51 -19.07
N ASP A 78 -28.19 23.02 -18.09
CA ASP A 78 -26.78 23.31 -17.96
C ASP A 78 -25.98 22.81 -19.19
N ARG A 79 -25.11 23.67 -19.71
CA ARG A 79 -24.40 23.39 -20.96
C ARG A 79 -23.24 22.42 -20.72
N ASP A 80 -22.59 22.50 -19.56
CA ASP A 80 -21.40 21.73 -19.26
C ASP A 80 -21.77 20.27 -18.98
N SER A 81 -22.78 20.04 -18.14
CA SER A 81 -23.36 18.70 -17.87
C SER A 81 -23.90 18.04 -19.15
N ARG A 82 -24.54 18.82 -20.03
CA ARG A 82 -25.04 18.32 -21.33
C ARG A 82 -23.89 17.91 -22.25
N ASN A 83 -22.83 18.72 -22.31
CA ASN A 83 -21.64 18.43 -23.10
C ASN A 83 -20.91 17.20 -22.55
N GLU A 84 -20.78 17.08 -21.24
CA GLU A 84 -20.15 15.94 -20.57
C GLU A 84 -20.91 14.63 -20.85
N ALA A 85 -22.24 14.63 -20.70
CA ALA A 85 -23.05 13.46 -21.02
C ALA A 85 -22.97 13.08 -22.50
N THR A 86 -22.99 14.06 -23.40
CA THR A 86 -22.82 13.85 -24.85
C THR A 86 -21.43 13.29 -25.18
N HIS A 87 -20.40 13.81 -24.53
CA HIS A 87 -19.02 13.35 -24.68
C HIS A 87 -18.88 11.88 -24.25
N LEU A 88 -19.41 11.50 -23.09
CA LEU A 88 -19.39 10.12 -22.61
C LEU A 88 -20.13 9.15 -23.54
N LEU A 89 -21.26 9.55 -24.11
CA LEU A 89 -21.95 8.73 -25.12
C LEU A 89 -21.09 8.52 -26.37
N ASN A 90 -20.46 9.59 -26.86
CA ASN A 90 -19.56 9.51 -28.01
C ASN A 90 -18.35 8.62 -27.71
N GLU A 91 -17.80 8.65 -26.49
CA GLU A 91 -16.76 7.71 -26.04
C GLU A 91 -17.22 6.25 -26.12
N TRP A 92 -18.50 5.99 -25.87
CA TRP A 92 -19.07 4.65 -25.93
C TRP A 92 -19.44 4.22 -27.36
N GLY A 93 -19.18 5.07 -28.37
CA GLY A 93 -19.60 4.82 -29.75
C GLY A 93 -21.12 4.89 -29.93
N LEU A 94 -21.78 5.68 -29.08
CA LEU A 94 -23.21 5.89 -29.04
C LEU A 94 -23.57 7.34 -29.34
N THR A 95 -24.65 7.52 -30.08
CA THR A 95 -25.39 8.78 -30.17
C THR A 95 -26.78 8.58 -29.57
N ILE A 96 -27.46 9.68 -29.24
CA ILE A 96 -28.86 9.65 -28.79
C ILE A 96 -29.74 8.82 -29.74
N ASN A 97 -29.55 8.97 -31.05
CA ASN A 97 -30.31 8.21 -32.06
C ASN A 97 -30.01 6.71 -31.99
N THR A 98 -28.74 6.33 -31.82
CA THR A 98 -28.38 4.90 -31.65
C THR A 98 -28.92 4.29 -30.37
N ILE A 99 -29.23 5.09 -29.34
CA ILE A 99 -29.80 4.61 -28.08
C ILE A 99 -31.32 4.46 -28.19
N ARG A 100 -31.98 5.39 -28.91
CA ARG A 100 -33.43 5.34 -29.17
C ARG A 100 -33.82 4.22 -30.13
N GLN A 101 -33.05 4.04 -31.21
CA GLN A 101 -33.39 3.17 -32.33
C GLN A 101 -32.52 1.91 -32.42
N GLY A 102 -31.50 1.78 -31.58
CA GLY A 102 -30.54 0.69 -31.63
C GLY A 102 -30.95 -0.54 -30.82
N ASN A 103 -30.37 -1.69 -31.18
CA ASN A 103 -30.56 -2.94 -30.47
C ASN A 103 -29.85 -2.89 -29.10
N VAL A 104 -30.56 -3.25 -28.02
CA VAL A 104 -30.03 -3.33 -26.65
C VAL A 104 -28.73 -4.15 -26.57
N LYS A 105 -28.64 -5.27 -27.28
CA LYS A 105 -27.43 -6.11 -27.30
C LYS A 105 -26.23 -5.38 -27.90
N ASP A 106 -26.45 -4.59 -28.96
CA ASP A 106 -25.39 -3.84 -29.62
C ASP A 106 -24.94 -2.66 -28.75
N ILE A 107 -25.87 -2.00 -28.06
CA ILE A 107 -25.57 -0.94 -27.10
C ILE A 107 -24.74 -1.50 -25.94
N ILE A 108 -25.17 -2.62 -25.33
CA ILE A 108 -24.40 -3.29 -24.27
C ILE A 108 -23.01 -3.67 -24.77
N ALA A 109 -22.89 -4.29 -25.95
CA ALA A 109 -21.59 -4.68 -26.51
C ALA A 109 -20.66 -3.48 -26.76
N LYS A 110 -21.20 -2.35 -27.25
CA LYS A 110 -20.46 -1.10 -27.44
C LYS A 110 -19.99 -0.51 -26.12
N VAL A 111 -20.87 -0.41 -25.12
CA VAL A 111 -20.53 0.08 -23.79
C VAL A 111 -19.50 -0.84 -23.13
N GLU A 112 -19.67 -2.16 -23.19
CA GLU A 112 -18.68 -3.13 -22.69
C GLU A 112 -17.34 -3.04 -23.41
N SER A 113 -17.34 -2.77 -24.72
CA SER A 113 -16.11 -2.54 -25.48
C SER A 113 -15.41 -1.25 -25.04
N ALA A 114 -16.17 -0.16 -24.86
CA ALA A 114 -15.64 1.11 -24.37
C ALA A 114 -15.12 0.99 -22.93
N MET A 115 -15.84 0.31 -22.04
CA MET A 115 -15.41 0.02 -20.67
C MET A 115 -14.14 -0.85 -20.65
N ARG A 116 -14.04 -1.87 -21.52
CA ARG A 116 -12.83 -2.69 -21.65
C ARG A 116 -11.64 -1.88 -22.17
N TYR A 117 -11.84 -1.06 -23.20
CA TYR A 117 -10.81 -0.17 -23.72
C TYR A 117 -10.31 0.80 -22.66
N ARG A 118 -11.23 1.47 -21.95
CA ARG A 118 -10.90 2.43 -20.89
C ARG A 118 -10.23 1.77 -19.69
N ARG A 119 -10.67 0.57 -19.27
CA ARG A 119 -9.95 -0.23 -18.25
C ARG A 119 -8.53 -0.55 -18.69
N GLY A 120 -8.35 -1.00 -19.93
CA GLY A 120 -7.02 -1.27 -20.50
C GLY A 120 -6.13 -0.02 -20.51
N SER A 121 -6.66 1.12 -20.97
CA SER A 121 -5.95 2.41 -20.98
C SER A 121 -5.57 2.87 -19.58
N ASN A 122 -6.51 2.83 -18.63
CA ASN A 122 -6.28 3.20 -17.24
C ASN A 122 -5.24 2.29 -16.57
N THR A 123 -5.20 1.00 -16.91
CA THR A 123 -4.20 0.07 -16.39
C THR A 123 -2.80 0.43 -16.88
N LYS A 124 -2.64 0.75 -18.17
CA LYS A 124 -1.37 1.19 -18.74
C LYS A 124 -0.91 2.52 -18.12
N LEU A 125 -1.82 3.48 -17.99
CA LEU A 125 -1.55 4.76 -17.34
C LEU A 125 -1.05 4.56 -15.90
N ARG A 126 -1.71 3.70 -15.12
CA ARG A 126 -1.28 3.34 -13.76
C ARG A 126 0.08 2.66 -13.75
N HIS A 127 0.34 1.76 -14.70
CA HIS A 127 1.63 1.12 -14.84
C HIS A 127 2.75 2.14 -15.09
N VAL A 128 2.56 3.08 -16.03
CA VAL A 128 3.53 4.15 -16.29
C VAL A 128 3.75 5.03 -15.06
N ARG A 129 2.67 5.44 -14.37
CA ARG A 129 2.77 6.21 -13.12
C ARG A 129 3.54 5.46 -12.04
N ASN A 130 3.29 4.16 -11.87
CA ASN A 130 4.02 3.31 -10.93
C ASN A 130 5.49 3.19 -11.30
N LEU A 131 5.83 2.99 -12.59
CA LEU A 131 7.23 2.96 -13.06
C LEU A 131 7.96 4.27 -12.72
N ILE A 132 7.35 5.42 -13.00
CA ILE A 132 7.93 6.74 -12.68
C ILE A 132 8.12 6.91 -11.18
N ALA A 133 7.09 6.60 -10.37
CA ALA A 133 7.15 6.70 -8.92
C ALA A 133 8.21 5.77 -8.28
N LEU A 134 8.57 4.68 -8.98
CA LEU A 134 9.63 3.74 -8.62
C LEU A 134 11.01 4.12 -9.20
N GLY A 135 11.12 5.22 -9.95
CA GLY A 135 12.37 5.64 -10.60
C GLY A 135 12.75 4.82 -11.84
N LEU A 136 11.84 4.01 -12.38
CA LEU A 136 12.03 3.15 -13.55
C LEU A 136 11.73 3.93 -14.84
N TYR A 137 12.43 5.05 -15.04
CA TYR A 137 12.14 6.01 -16.11
C TYR A 137 12.32 5.43 -17.52
N VAL A 138 13.32 4.57 -17.73
CA VAL A 138 13.57 3.91 -19.03
C VAL A 138 12.39 3.02 -19.42
N ASP A 139 11.89 2.21 -18.48
CA ASP A 139 10.74 1.35 -18.72
C ASP A 139 9.47 2.17 -18.98
N ALA A 140 9.29 3.27 -18.24
CA ALA A 140 8.16 4.19 -18.44
C ALA A 140 8.19 4.85 -19.82
N ALA A 141 9.34 5.39 -20.22
CA ALA A 141 9.56 6.02 -21.53
C ALA A 141 9.31 5.02 -22.67
N ARG A 142 9.88 3.81 -22.57
CA ARG A 142 9.69 2.75 -23.58
C ARG A 142 8.20 2.40 -23.75
N LEU A 143 7.47 2.25 -22.64
CA LEU A 143 6.04 1.93 -22.69
C LEU A 143 5.19 3.06 -23.28
N LEU A 144 5.46 4.30 -22.87
CA LEU A 144 4.79 5.49 -23.41
C LEU A 144 5.00 5.58 -24.93
N HIS A 145 6.25 5.46 -25.38
CA HIS A 145 6.59 5.52 -26.80
C HIS A 145 5.88 4.41 -27.60
N GLN A 146 5.95 3.15 -27.15
CA GLN A 146 5.32 2.01 -27.82
C GLN A 146 3.80 2.13 -27.96
N ASP A 147 3.13 2.77 -27.00
CA ASP A 147 1.69 2.94 -27.01
C ASP A 147 1.29 4.11 -27.92
N ILE A 148 1.99 5.24 -27.80
CA ILE A 148 1.75 6.48 -28.56
C ILE A 148 1.98 6.29 -30.06
N MET A 149 3.01 5.54 -30.47
CA MET A 149 3.28 5.25 -31.88
C MET A 149 2.17 4.46 -32.58
N LYS A 150 1.26 3.85 -31.82
CA LYS A 150 0.12 3.08 -32.35
C LYS A 150 -1.18 3.88 -32.35
N MET A 151 -1.15 5.13 -31.89
CA MET A 151 -2.33 5.96 -31.66
C MET A 151 -2.34 7.20 -32.56
N SER A 152 -3.55 7.59 -33.00
CA SER A 152 -3.77 8.91 -33.59
C SER A 152 -3.70 10.00 -32.52
N GLU A 153 -3.54 11.26 -32.92
CA GLU A 153 -3.44 12.40 -31.99
C GLU A 153 -4.64 12.52 -31.05
N SER A 154 -5.85 12.37 -31.59
CA SER A 154 -7.08 12.38 -30.78
C SER A 154 -7.22 11.16 -29.84
N MET A 155 -6.53 10.05 -30.13
CA MET A 155 -6.46 8.91 -29.21
C MET A 155 -5.44 9.16 -28.09
N ILE A 156 -4.32 9.82 -28.40
CA ILE A 156 -3.30 10.20 -27.42
C ILE A 156 -3.89 11.21 -26.42
N GLU A 157 -4.55 12.26 -26.92
CA GLU A 157 -5.17 13.27 -26.06
C GLU A 157 -6.20 12.64 -25.10
N ARG A 158 -7.01 11.70 -25.57
CA ARG A 158 -7.99 10.99 -24.73
C ARG A 158 -7.36 10.03 -23.71
N ALA A 159 -6.33 9.28 -24.11
CA ALA A 159 -5.74 8.24 -23.27
C ALA A 159 -4.68 8.79 -22.29
N TRP A 160 -3.95 9.82 -22.72
CA TRP A 160 -2.75 10.32 -22.08
C TRP A 160 -2.77 11.85 -21.84
N GLY A 161 -3.74 12.61 -22.36
CA GLY A 161 -3.73 14.08 -22.30
C GLY A 161 -3.55 14.66 -20.90
N GLU A 162 -4.31 14.18 -19.91
CA GLU A 162 -4.15 14.59 -18.50
C GLU A 162 -2.73 14.31 -17.98
N PHE A 163 -2.19 13.13 -18.31
CA PHE A 163 -0.85 12.74 -17.91
C PHE A 163 0.21 13.62 -18.59
N LEU A 164 0.12 13.83 -19.89
CA LEU A 164 1.05 14.67 -20.65
C LEU A 164 1.04 16.11 -20.17
N HIS A 165 -0.15 16.67 -19.93
CA HIS A 165 -0.32 17.99 -19.35
C HIS A 165 0.37 18.09 -17.98
N ARG A 166 0.07 17.16 -17.06
CA ARG A 166 0.65 17.16 -15.72
C ARG A 166 2.17 16.97 -15.71
N TYR A 167 2.67 16.11 -16.59
CA TYR A 167 4.11 15.87 -16.72
C TYR A 167 4.79 16.89 -17.66
N ARG A 168 4.05 17.89 -18.17
CA ARG A 168 4.54 18.93 -19.08
C ARG A 168 5.28 18.37 -20.31
N LEU A 169 4.81 17.23 -20.81
CA LEU A 169 5.37 16.54 -21.97
C LEU A 169 4.60 16.92 -23.23
N SER A 170 5.30 17.14 -24.34
CA SER A 170 4.66 17.40 -25.64
C SER A 170 4.52 16.10 -26.44
N VAL A 171 3.55 16.04 -27.36
CA VAL A 171 3.35 14.88 -28.22
C VAL A 171 4.52 14.71 -29.20
N GLU A 172 5.14 15.81 -29.62
CA GLU A 172 6.34 15.82 -30.47
C GLU A 172 7.51 15.14 -29.77
N LEU A 173 7.76 15.45 -28.49
CA LEU A 173 8.82 14.81 -27.70
C LEU A 173 8.65 13.27 -27.64
N LEU A 174 7.41 12.78 -27.68
CA LEU A 174 7.08 11.35 -27.62
C LEU A 174 7.19 10.65 -28.97
N ARG A 175 7.02 11.40 -30.08
CA ARG A 175 7.07 10.91 -31.47
C ARG A 175 8.47 10.99 -32.08
N ASP A 176 9.25 12.01 -31.72
CA ASP A 176 10.62 12.24 -32.23
C ASP A 176 11.66 11.27 -31.63
N ASP A 177 11.25 10.48 -30.64
CA ASP A 177 12.10 9.50 -29.97
C ASP A 177 12.19 8.21 -30.81
N ALA A 178 13.18 8.13 -31.70
CA ALA A 178 13.42 6.95 -32.52
C ALA A 178 14.06 5.82 -31.69
N GLU A 179 13.40 4.64 -31.66
CA GLU A 179 13.91 3.32 -31.26
C GLU A 179 15.07 3.29 -30.23
N ASP A 180 14.87 3.73 -28.98
CA ASP A 180 15.46 3.11 -27.75
C ASP A 180 15.14 3.84 -26.42
N ALA A 181 14.05 4.60 -26.31
CA ALA A 181 13.79 5.50 -25.18
C ALA A 181 14.93 6.51 -25.01
N SER A 182 14.96 7.51 -25.89
CA SER A 182 15.93 8.59 -25.92
C SER A 182 16.14 9.17 -24.53
N ASP A 183 17.40 9.43 -24.22
CA ASP A 183 17.84 10.18 -23.05
C ASP A 183 16.99 11.44 -22.82
N LYS A 184 16.44 12.07 -23.88
CA LYS A 184 15.56 13.25 -23.75
C LYS A 184 14.26 12.96 -23.01
N LEU A 185 13.50 11.92 -23.38
CA LEU A 185 12.23 11.60 -22.72
C LEU A 185 12.47 11.09 -21.31
N VAL A 186 13.49 10.25 -21.12
CA VAL A 186 13.91 9.77 -19.80
C VAL A 186 14.27 10.94 -18.88
N ASN A 187 15.11 11.87 -19.36
CA ASN A 187 15.48 13.06 -18.60
C ASN A 187 14.26 13.94 -18.28
N ALA A 188 13.35 14.15 -19.24
CA ALA A 188 12.13 14.94 -19.01
C ALA A 188 11.25 14.31 -17.91
N LEU A 189 11.01 13.00 -17.98
CA LEU A 189 10.26 12.27 -16.95
C LEU A 189 10.94 12.37 -15.59
N GLN A 190 12.26 12.18 -15.54
CA GLN A 190 13.03 12.26 -14.31
C GLN A 190 12.97 13.66 -13.69
N THR A 191 13.23 14.70 -14.47
CA THR A 191 13.21 16.10 -14.01
C THR A 191 11.84 16.47 -13.45
N VAL A 192 10.76 16.18 -14.18
CA VAL A 192 9.42 16.54 -13.74
C VAL A 192 8.98 15.73 -12.52
N HIS A 193 9.31 14.43 -12.48
CA HIS A 193 9.05 13.62 -11.29
C HIS A 193 9.80 14.12 -10.05
N GLN A 194 11.08 14.49 -10.18
CA GLN A 194 11.88 15.05 -9.08
C GLN A 194 11.31 16.38 -8.58
N GLN A 195 10.90 17.27 -9.48
CA GLN A 195 10.25 18.54 -9.14
C GLN A 195 8.91 18.32 -8.42
N ASN A 196 8.09 17.40 -8.93
CA ASN A 196 6.81 17.06 -8.30
C ASN A 196 7.02 16.47 -6.91
N ARG A 197 7.95 15.53 -6.76
CA ARG A 197 8.32 14.93 -5.47
C ARG A 197 8.77 15.99 -4.46
N LEU A 198 9.61 16.95 -4.88
CA LEU A 198 10.07 18.04 -4.02
C LEU A 198 8.91 18.91 -3.52
N ARG A 199 8.02 19.37 -4.42
CA ARG A 199 6.81 20.15 -4.09
C ARG A 199 5.93 19.42 -3.08
N ILE A 200 5.71 18.14 -3.33
CA ILE A 200 4.96 17.24 -2.49
C ILE A 200 5.57 17.12 -1.08
N GLN A 201 6.89 16.90 -0.98
CA GLN A 201 7.55 16.69 0.30
C GLN A 201 7.52 17.97 1.13
N VAL A 202 7.70 19.13 0.48
CA VAL A 202 7.51 20.43 1.12
C VAL A 202 6.08 20.62 1.61
N ARG A 203 5.06 20.26 0.82
CA ARG A 203 3.65 20.31 1.26
C ARG A 203 3.37 19.42 2.46
N PHE A 204 4.02 18.25 2.53
CA PHE A 204 3.90 17.38 3.70
C PHE A 204 4.49 18.00 4.98
N LEU A 205 5.44 18.94 4.87
CA LEU A 205 5.94 19.68 6.03
C LEU A 205 4.83 20.46 6.75
N ARG A 206 3.71 20.80 6.08
CA ARG A 206 2.56 21.44 6.74
C ARG A 206 2.02 20.63 7.91
N ALA A 207 2.22 19.31 7.91
CA ALA A 207 1.83 18.43 9.01
C ALA A 207 2.61 18.71 10.30
N ILE A 208 3.85 19.20 10.19
CA ILE A 208 4.81 19.35 11.28
C ILE A 208 5.05 20.83 11.58
N ASP A 209 5.25 21.65 10.56
CA ASP A 209 5.50 23.08 10.63
C ASP A 209 4.89 23.77 9.38
N PRO A 210 3.66 24.33 9.49
CA PRO A 210 2.99 25.01 8.39
C PRO A 210 3.78 26.19 7.82
N GLU A 211 4.42 26.98 8.68
CA GLU A 211 5.15 28.18 8.26
C GLU A 211 6.39 27.83 7.45
N VAL A 212 7.15 26.81 7.85
CA VAL A 212 8.33 26.40 7.06
C VAL A 212 7.94 25.83 5.71
N SER A 213 6.79 25.16 5.63
CA SER A 213 6.25 24.65 4.37
C SER A 213 5.92 25.79 3.42
N GLU A 214 5.20 26.82 3.88
CA GLU A 214 4.85 28.00 3.07
C GLU A 214 6.11 28.73 2.57
N MET A 215 7.10 28.93 3.44
CA MET A 215 8.37 29.55 3.06
C MET A 215 9.14 28.71 2.02
N ALA A 216 9.18 27.39 2.19
CA ALA A 216 9.84 26.49 1.25
C ALA A 216 9.09 26.40 -0.09
N GLU A 217 7.76 26.50 -0.11
CA GLU A 217 6.99 26.64 -1.36
C GLU A 217 7.34 27.95 -2.08
N GLY A 218 7.53 29.05 -1.34
CA GLY A 218 8.05 30.31 -1.87
C GLY A 218 9.42 30.15 -2.54
N LEU A 219 10.35 29.41 -1.93
CA LEU A 219 11.65 29.11 -2.56
C LEU A 219 11.49 28.27 -3.84
N ILE A 220 10.65 27.23 -3.82
CA ILE A 220 10.38 26.42 -5.02
C ILE A 220 9.78 27.25 -6.14
N TRP A 221 8.94 28.23 -5.82
CA TRP A 221 8.37 29.14 -6.81
C TRP A 221 9.46 29.94 -7.53
N HIS A 222 10.45 30.47 -6.80
CA HIS A 222 11.58 31.20 -7.38
C HIS A 222 12.51 30.29 -8.21
N LEU A 223 12.63 29.01 -7.82
CA LEU A 223 13.44 28.00 -8.52
C LEU A 223 12.77 27.42 -9.78
N THR A 224 11.44 27.51 -9.90
CA THR A 224 10.73 26.90 -11.03
C THR A 224 10.81 27.80 -12.27
N PRO A 225 11.31 27.31 -13.43
CA PRO A 225 11.28 28.07 -14.67
C PRO A 225 9.85 28.43 -15.08
N ARG A 226 9.58 29.72 -15.26
CA ARG A 226 8.30 30.22 -15.77
C ARG A 226 8.29 30.06 -17.30
N LYS A 227 7.37 29.26 -17.84
CA LYS A 227 7.06 29.35 -19.27
C LYS A 227 6.33 30.67 -19.51
N SER A 228 6.74 31.41 -20.53
CA SER A 228 6.11 32.66 -20.98
C SER A 228 4.79 32.44 -21.75
N ASP A 229 4.12 31.30 -21.55
CA ASP A 229 2.89 30.99 -22.27
C ASP A 229 1.70 31.60 -21.53
N GLU A 230 1.15 32.68 -22.09
CA GLU A 230 0.01 33.46 -21.57
C GLU A 230 -1.28 32.63 -21.35
N ASN A 231 -1.32 31.37 -21.76
CA ASN A 231 -2.51 30.50 -21.73
C ASN A 231 -2.55 29.45 -20.61
N ASN A 232 -1.55 29.37 -19.73
CA ASN A 232 -1.51 28.38 -18.65
C ASN A 232 -1.60 29.03 -17.25
N ARG A 233 -2.60 29.91 -17.06
CA ARG A 233 -2.90 30.56 -15.76
C ARG A 233 -3.80 29.72 -14.84
N ASP A 234 -3.92 28.41 -15.06
CA ASP A 234 -4.84 27.56 -14.30
C ASP A 234 -4.17 26.70 -13.21
N GLU A 235 -3.20 27.26 -12.47
CA GLU A 235 -2.72 26.64 -11.22
C GLU A 235 -2.77 27.65 -10.05
N GLU A 236 -3.97 27.82 -9.51
CA GLU A 236 -4.31 27.80 -8.06
C GLU A 236 -3.37 28.51 -7.06
N TRP A 237 -2.88 29.71 -7.36
CA TRP A 237 -2.30 30.62 -6.38
C TRP A 237 -2.86 32.02 -6.62
N ASP A 238 -3.54 32.59 -5.62
CA ASP A 238 -4.06 33.97 -5.64
C ASP A 238 -3.00 34.92 -6.21
N GLU A 239 -3.28 35.54 -7.36
CA GLU A 239 -2.42 36.57 -7.97
C GLU A 239 -2.16 37.76 -7.00
N ASP A 240 -2.92 37.85 -5.90
CA ASP A 240 -2.82 38.86 -4.84
C ASP A 240 -1.84 38.53 -3.69
N LYS A 241 -1.19 37.35 -3.66
CA LYS A 241 -0.23 37.02 -2.59
C LYS A 241 1.19 37.51 -2.93
N HIS A 242 1.65 38.52 -2.21
CA HIS A 242 3.05 38.93 -2.22
C HIS A 242 3.95 37.77 -1.73
N ILE A 243 4.72 37.17 -2.65
CA ILE A 243 5.71 36.13 -2.32
C ILE A 243 7.00 36.82 -1.88
N PRO A 244 7.49 36.57 -0.65
CA PRO A 244 8.74 37.15 -0.16
C PRO A 244 9.94 36.84 -1.07
N SER A 245 10.97 37.70 -1.05
CA SER A 245 12.17 37.49 -1.87
C SER A 245 12.99 36.28 -1.42
N VAL A 246 13.87 35.77 -2.29
CA VAL A 246 14.79 34.67 -1.93
C VAL A 246 15.66 35.07 -0.74
N GLU A 247 16.13 36.32 -0.69
CA GLU A 247 16.96 36.87 0.40
C GLU A 247 16.22 36.89 1.75
N GLU A 248 14.91 37.10 1.75
CA GLU A 248 14.08 37.06 2.95
C GLU A 248 13.76 35.63 3.40
N LEU A 249 13.54 34.72 2.45
CA LEU A 249 13.13 33.34 2.73
C LEU A 249 14.30 32.47 3.20
N VAL A 250 15.45 32.54 2.52
CA VAL A 250 16.58 31.63 2.74
C VAL A 250 17.04 31.58 4.22
N PRO A 251 17.30 32.71 4.92
CA PRO A 251 17.72 32.68 6.32
C PRO A 251 16.67 32.07 7.26
N ARG A 252 15.38 32.29 6.98
CA ARG A 252 14.26 31.77 7.79
C ARG A 252 14.09 30.27 7.61
N VAL A 253 14.17 29.80 6.36
CA VAL A 253 14.06 28.39 6.01
C VAL A 253 15.20 27.59 6.65
N ILE A 254 16.46 28.05 6.55
CA ILE A 254 17.58 27.31 7.16
C ILE A 254 17.49 27.31 8.69
N HIS A 255 17.09 28.42 9.32
CA HIS A 255 16.93 28.49 10.77
C HIS A 255 15.89 27.47 11.27
N ARG A 256 14.72 27.39 10.61
CA ARG A 256 13.71 26.37 10.95
C ARG A 256 14.20 24.96 10.61
N GLY A 257 14.94 24.77 9.53
CA GLY A 257 15.59 23.50 9.19
C GLY A 257 16.51 22.98 10.31
N ILE A 258 17.34 23.85 10.89
CA ILE A 258 18.20 23.51 12.05
C ILE A 258 17.36 23.08 13.25
N ASN A 259 16.28 23.79 13.57
CA ASN A 259 15.39 23.43 14.68
C ASN A 259 14.66 22.10 14.44
N LEU A 260 14.33 21.79 13.18
CA LEU A 260 13.64 20.56 12.80
C LEU A 260 14.54 19.32 12.84
N ALA A 261 15.87 19.49 12.81
CA ALA A 261 16.86 18.40 12.78
C ALA A 261 16.66 17.38 13.90
N LYS A 262 16.19 17.80 15.08
CA LYS A 262 15.94 16.92 16.22
C LYS A 262 14.69 16.04 16.08
N ARG A 263 13.74 16.44 15.23
CA ARG A 263 12.43 15.78 15.05
C ARG A 263 12.33 15.02 13.73
N SER A 264 12.99 15.54 12.69
CA SER A 264 13.03 14.91 11.37
C SER A 264 14.29 15.33 10.62
N LYS A 265 15.32 14.48 10.69
CA LYS A 265 16.55 14.67 9.91
C LYS A 265 16.28 14.75 8.40
N PRO A 266 15.41 13.91 7.79
CA PRO A 266 15.13 14.00 6.36
C PRO A 266 14.46 15.32 5.96
N SER A 267 13.51 15.81 6.75
CA SER A 267 12.89 17.12 6.50
C SER A 267 13.86 18.28 6.67
N SER A 268 14.75 18.21 7.67
CA SER A 268 15.82 19.18 7.88
C SER A 268 16.80 19.21 6.69
N ARG A 269 17.20 18.02 6.20
CA ARG A 269 18.05 17.86 5.02
C ARG A 269 17.39 18.43 3.76
N LEU A 270 16.10 18.16 3.55
CA LEU A 270 15.32 18.70 2.44
C LEU A 270 15.37 20.23 2.39
N LEU A 271 15.12 20.88 3.54
CA LEU A 271 15.16 22.35 3.64
C LEU A 271 16.56 22.90 3.42
N ALA A 272 17.60 22.22 3.91
CA ALA A 272 18.98 22.59 3.66
C ALA A 272 19.34 22.51 2.17
N MET A 273 18.93 21.44 1.48
CA MET A 273 19.13 21.29 0.04
C MET A 273 18.42 22.40 -0.76
N LEU A 274 17.18 22.72 -0.41
CA LEU A 274 16.44 23.84 -1.02
C LEU A 274 17.15 25.18 -0.87
N VAL A 275 17.72 25.44 0.31
CA VAL A 275 18.50 26.67 0.56
C VAL A 275 19.75 26.73 -0.29
N MET A 276 20.48 25.61 -0.41
CA MET A 276 21.67 25.53 -1.26
C MET A 276 21.34 25.74 -2.74
N GLU A 277 20.20 25.23 -3.20
CA GLU A 277 19.75 25.43 -4.58
C GLU A 277 19.28 26.87 -4.84
N ALA A 278 18.55 27.47 -3.90
CA ALA A 278 18.00 28.82 -4.03
C ALA A 278 19.05 29.93 -3.91
N SER A 279 20.10 29.73 -3.11
CA SER A 279 21.12 30.77 -2.89
C SER A 279 22.50 30.16 -2.58
N PRO A 280 23.16 29.54 -3.58
CA PRO A 280 24.33 28.68 -3.40
C PRO A 280 25.56 29.39 -2.82
N GLU A 281 25.69 30.71 -3.03
CA GLU A 281 26.84 31.51 -2.58
C GLU A 281 26.59 32.27 -1.26
N SER A 282 25.48 32.00 -0.57
CA SER A 282 25.11 32.71 0.66
C SER A 282 25.68 32.06 1.94
N GLU A 283 25.82 32.86 3.01
CA GLU A 283 26.14 32.34 4.36
C GLU A 283 25.11 31.27 4.84
N SER A 284 23.88 31.35 4.34
CA SER A 284 22.85 30.35 4.63
C SER A 284 23.09 29.03 3.92
N ALA A 285 23.70 29.03 2.72
CA ALA A 285 24.15 27.82 2.05
C ALA A 285 25.32 27.15 2.79
N ASP A 286 26.26 27.93 3.34
CA ASP A 286 27.33 27.37 4.20
C ASP A 286 26.76 26.69 5.45
N LYS A 287 25.77 27.33 6.09
CA LYS A 287 25.03 26.74 7.23
C LYS A 287 24.27 25.48 6.81
N ALA A 288 23.66 25.48 5.63
CA ALA A 288 22.96 24.33 5.08
C ALA A 288 23.91 23.15 4.81
N SER A 289 25.06 23.39 4.17
CA SER A 289 26.08 22.37 3.95
C SER A 289 26.58 21.77 5.26
N SER A 290 26.92 22.61 6.24
CA SER A 290 27.34 22.18 7.58
C SER A 290 26.26 21.37 8.31
N LEU A 291 24.97 21.69 8.10
CA LEU A 291 23.86 20.94 8.65
C LEU A 291 23.76 19.55 7.98
N ILE A 292 23.85 19.46 6.66
CA ILE A 292 23.80 18.19 5.92
C ILE A 292 24.92 17.24 6.39
N GLU A 293 26.15 17.75 6.54
CA GLU A 293 27.27 16.98 7.06
C GLU A 293 27.02 16.43 8.48
N LYS A 294 26.42 17.25 9.37
CA LYS A 294 26.03 16.80 10.72
C LYS A 294 24.95 15.73 10.66
N LEU A 295 23.97 15.88 9.78
CA LEU A 295 22.85 14.94 9.60
C LEU A 295 23.29 13.61 8.98
N ALA A 296 24.40 13.58 8.24
CA ALA A 296 24.92 12.39 7.59
C ALA A 296 25.64 11.42 8.55
N LYS A 297 25.89 11.81 9.81
CA LYS A 297 26.53 10.93 10.79
C LYS A 297 25.59 9.78 11.15
N PRO A 298 26.06 8.51 11.10
CA PRO A 298 25.23 7.36 11.45
C PRO A 298 24.81 7.43 12.92
N PRO A 299 23.65 6.85 13.27
CA PRO A 299 23.24 6.74 14.66
C PRO A 299 24.26 5.91 15.46
N THR A 300 24.48 6.29 16.71
CA THR A 300 25.41 5.58 17.62
C THR A 300 24.83 4.29 18.17
N ASP A 301 23.49 4.18 18.25
CA ASP A 301 22.78 2.98 18.70
C ASP A 301 21.99 2.37 17.54
N THR A 302 22.52 1.28 16.95
CA THR A 302 21.83 0.54 15.88
C THR A 302 20.80 -0.42 16.45
N LEU A 303 19.62 -0.50 15.84
CA LEU A 303 18.52 -1.38 16.27
C LEU A 303 18.74 -2.89 15.98
N LEU A 304 19.93 -3.29 15.51
CA LEU A 304 20.21 -4.68 15.15
C LEU A 304 20.29 -5.61 16.37
N PRO A 305 19.90 -6.89 16.23
CA PRO A 305 19.98 -7.84 17.33
C PRO A 305 21.42 -8.31 17.53
N THR A 306 21.73 -8.79 18.73
CA THR A 306 23.05 -9.35 19.06
C THR A 306 23.41 -10.56 18.19
N TYR A 307 22.41 -11.35 17.79
CA TYR A 307 22.58 -12.54 16.96
C TYR A 307 21.65 -12.47 15.74
N PHE A 308 22.25 -12.36 14.55
CA PHE A 308 21.55 -12.49 13.28
C PHE A 308 22.48 -13.11 12.24
N PHE A 309 22.12 -14.28 11.75
CA PHE A 309 22.81 -14.95 10.66
C PHE A 309 22.07 -14.66 9.35
N GLU A 310 22.66 -13.79 8.55
CA GLU A 310 22.10 -13.33 7.28
C GLU A 310 22.04 -14.46 6.23
N ASP A 311 23.08 -15.30 6.22
CA ASP A 311 23.23 -16.41 5.28
C ASP A 311 23.03 -17.77 5.96
N ASP A 312 22.06 -18.55 5.44
CA ASP A 312 21.86 -19.96 5.74
C ASP A 312 21.57 -20.77 4.47
N SER A 313 21.38 -22.08 4.61
CA SER A 313 21.09 -22.98 3.48
C SER A 313 19.81 -22.63 2.70
N GLY A 314 18.91 -21.84 3.29
CA GLY A 314 17.66 -21.38 2.69
C GLY A 314 17.75 -19.95 2.14
N THR A 315 18.89 -19.25 2.24
CA THR A 315 18.97 -17.84 1.80
C THR A 315 18.66 -17.65 0.33
N GLU A 316 19.17 -18.52 -0.55
CA GLU A 316 18.88 -18.44 -1.99
C GLU A 316 17.40 -18.65 -2.35
N LEU A 317 16.61 -19.20 -1.42
CA LEU A 317 15.21 -19.53 -1.62
C LEU A 317 14.30 -18.29 -1.47
N PHE A 318 14.75 -17.28 -0.75
CA PHE A 318 13.99 -16.07 -0.46
C PHE A 318 14.68 -14.82 -1.04
N GLY A 319 13.95 -13.72 -1.11
CA GLY A 319 14.38 -12.49 -1.75
C GLY A 319 13.67 -12.24 -3.08
N ALA A 320 14.20 -11.25 -3.82
CA ALA A 320 13.61 -10.74 -5.05
C ALA A 320 14.54 -10.98 -6.26
N GLU A 321 15.26 -12.11 -6.28
CA GLU A 321 16.18 -12.47 -7.38
C GLU A 321 15.48 -13.18 -8.53
N ARG A 322 14.56 -14.11 -8.22
CA ARG A 322 13.82 -14.89 -9.23
C ARG A 322 12.47 -15.36 -8.70
N VAL A 323 11.51 -15.52 -9.61
CA VAL A 323 10.28 -16.27 -9.36
C VAL A 323 10.57 -17.74 -9.64
N ARG A 324 10.47 -18.60 -8.62
CA ARG A 324 10.70 -20.04 -8.75
C ARG A 324 9.48 -20.74 -9.36
N GLU A 325 9.66 -21.93 -9.92
CA GLU A 325 8.54 -22.73 -10.42
C GLU A 325 8.47 -24.05 -9.67
N TYR A 326 7.30 -24.32 -9.09
CA TYR A 326 7.03 -25.55 -8.35
C TYR A 326 5.93 -26.38 -8.99
N HIS A 327 6.10 -27.69 -8.91
CA HIS A 327 5.09 -28.66 -9.33
C HIS A 327 4.63 -29.44 -8.10
N LEU A 328 3.32 -29.47 -7.91
CA LEU A 328 2.67 -30.22 -6.84
C LEU A 328 1.73 -31.26 -7.44
N GLU A 329 2.04 -32.52 -7.18
CA GLU A 329 1.26 -33.68 -7.62
C GLU A 329 0.52 -34.28 -6.41
N LEU A 330 -0.81 -34.27 -6.49
CA LEU A 330 -1.75 -34.80 -5.50
C LEU A 330 -2.62 -35.88 -6.17
N SER A 331 -2.80 -37.01 -5.51
CA SER A 331 -3.78 -38.01 -5.94
C SER A 331 -5.21 -37.52 -5.72
N ASP A 332 -6.18 -38.12 -6.40
CA ASP A 332 -7.60 -37.79 -6.20
C ASP A 332 -8.05 -38.05 -4.75
N ASP A 333 -7.51 -39.10 -4.12
CA ASP A 333 -7.76 -39.40 -2.72
C ASP A 333 -7.18 -38.33 -1.78
N ALA A 334 -5.95 -37.85 -2.05
CA ALA A 334 -5.36 -36.75 -1.30
C ALA A 334 -6.18 -35.46 -1.44
N ILE A 335 -6.70 -35.15 -2.63
CA ILE A 335 -7.60 -34.01 -2.85
C ILE A 335 -8.88 -34.20 -2.05
N LYS A 336 -9.51 -35.38 -2.09
CA LYS A 336 -10.73 -35.68 -1.32
C LYS A 336 -10.50 -35.48 0.18
N GLN A 337 -9.38 -35.99 0.72
CA GLN A 337 -9.02 -35.79 2.12
C GLN A 337 -8.81 -34.31 2.47
N LEU A 338 -8.22 -33.51 1.57
CA LEU A 338 -8.10 -32.06 1.76
C LEU A 338 -9.45 -31.33 1.74
N HIS A 339 -10.44 -31.83 1.02
CA HIS A 339 -11.81 -31.29 1.07
C HIS A 339 -12.48 -31.60 2.41
N GLU A 340 -12.35 -32.84 2.90
CA GLU A 340 -12.96 -33.28 4.16
C GLU A 340 -12.27 -32.69 5.40
N LYS A 341 -10.93 -32.64 5.38
CA LYS A 341 -10.09 -32.18 6.50
C LYS A 341 -8.97 -31.25 5.99
N PRO A 342 -9.28 -30.00 5.61
CA PRO A 342 -8.32 -29.08 4.97
C PRO A 342 -6.99 -28.86 5.70
N LYS A 343 -7.00 -28.97 7.04
CA LYS A 343 -5.82 -28.76 7.88
C LYS A 343 -4.99 -30.03 8.11
N HIS A 344 -5.47 -31.19 7.69
CA HIS A 344 -4.75 -32.45 7.79
C HIS A 344 -3.69 -32.56 6.68
N TYR A 345 -2.51 -33.08 7.01
CA TYR A 345 -1.46 -33.31 6.01
C TYR A 345 -1.78 -34.56 5.19
N VAL A 346 -1.82 -34.42 3.87
CA VAL A 346 -1.91 -35.51 2.90
C VAL A 346 -0.56 -35.71 2.21
N GLN A 347 -0.33 -36.90 1.65
CA GLN A 347 0.87 -37.19 0.87
C GLN A 347 0.80 -36.55 -0.52
N ALA A 348 1.92 -35.97 -0.96
CA ALA A 348 2.08 -35.41 -2.29
C ALA A 348 3.50 -35.65 -2.82
N THR A 349 3.71 -35.39 -4.12
CA THR A 349 5.04 -35.20 -4.70
C THR A 349 5.24 -33.74 -5.04
N PHE A 350 6.36 -33.16 -4.59
CA PHE A 350 6.76 -31.78 -4.88
C PHE A 350 8.01 -31.78 -5.75
N ARG A 351 8.11 -30.86 -6.71
CA ARG A 351 9.28 -30.72 -7.58
C ARG A 351 9.66 -29.26 -7.79
N GLU A 352 10.96 -29.04 -7.94
CA GLU A 352 11.54 -27.81 -8.50
C GLU A 352 12.59 -28.22 -9.54
N GLY A 353 12.38 -27.86 -10.81
CA GLY A 353 13.24 -28.33 -11.89
C GLY A 353 13.35 -29.87 -11.92
N ASN A 354 14.57 -30.39 -11.77
CA ASN A 354 14.84 -31.82 -11.75
C ASN A 354 14.77 -32.46 -10.36
N ASP A 355 14.68 -31.65 -9.29
CA ASP A 355 14.65 -32.15 -7.92
C ASP A 355 13.25 -32.63 -7.55
N VAL A 356 13.18 -33.85 -7.00
CA VAL A 356 11.92 -34.56 -6.73
C VAL A 356 11.83 -34.96 -5.27
N TYR A 357 10.82 -34.43 -4.60
CA TYR A 357 10.52 -34.67 -3.20
C TYR A 357 9.24 -35.50 -3.11
N LYS A 358 9.40 -36.83 -2.97
CA LYS A 358 8.27 -37.75 -2.81
C LYS A 358 7.76 -37.74 -1.36
N ASN A 359 6.49 -38.09 -1.19
CA ASN A 359 5.85 -38.27 0.12
C ASN A 359 6.00 -37.05 1.04
N VAL A 360 5.92 -35.84 0.48
CA VAL A 360 5.85 -34.62 1.30
C VAL A 360 4.46 -34.50 1.91
N GLY A 361 4.37 -33.82 3.05
CA GLY A 361 3.08 -33.46 3.64
C GLY A 361 2.56 -32.16 3.06
N VAL A 362 1.33 -32.16 2.56
CA VAL A 362 0.63 -30.95 2.10
C VAL A 362 -0.68 -30.78 2.84
N ARG A 363 -0.99 -29.56 3.27
CA ARG A 363 -2.31 -29.18 3.81
C ARG A 363 -2.72 -27.80 3.30
N LEU A 364 -4.01 -27.50 3.36
CA LEU A 364 -4.51 -26.17 3.04
C LEU A 364 -4.27 -25.19 4.20
N LYS A 365 -3.82 -23.98 3.88
CA LYS A 365 -3.63 -22.86 4.81
C LYS A 365 -4.72 -21.80 4.60
N GLY A 366 -4.86 -20.92 5.58
CA GLY A 366 -5.79 -19.78 5.58
C GLY A 366 -6.82 -19.92 6.70
N GLY A 367 -7.22 -18.79 7.26
CA GLY A 367 -8.27 -18.70 8.28
C GLY A 367 -9.47 -17.93 7.74
N TYR A 368 -10.11 -17.17 8.62
CA TYR A 368 -11.11 -16.19 8.22
C TYR A 368 -10.51 -15.22 7.18
N GLY A 369 -11.26 -14.91 6.11
CA GLY A 369 -10.78 -14.03 5.02
C GLY A 369 -9.90 -14.70 3.95
N SER A 370 -8.85 -15.43 4.34
CA SER A 370 -7.85 -15.98 3.41
C SER A 370 -8.09 -17.42 2.94
N PHE A 371 -8.80 -18.25 3.72
CA PHE A 371 -9.00 -19.66 3.36
C PHE A 371 -9.73 -19.80 2.03
N ARG A 372 -9.24 -20.71 1.19
CA ARG A 372 -9.82 -21.06 -0.11
C ARG A 372 -9.68 -22.55 -0.34
N MET A 373 -10.77 -23.19 -0.78
CA MET A 373 -10.79 -24.62 -1.04
C MET A 373 -10.03 -24.95 -2.35
N LEU A 374 -9.51 -26.18 -2.46
CA LEU A 374 -8.96 -26.70 -3.72
C LEU A 374 -10.08 -27.25 -4.62
N ASP A 375 -10.96 -26.36 -5.08
CA ASP A 375 -12.20 -26.68 -5.83
C ASP A 375 -12.09 -26.49 -7.35
N GLY A 376 -10.93 -26.04 -7.83
CA GLY A 376 -10.69 -25.72 -9.25
C GLY A 376 -10.99 -24.27 -9.64
N ASN A 377 -11.78 -23.52 -8.89
CA ASN A 377 -12.14 -22.11 -9.15
C ASN A 377 -11.33 -21.16 -8.25
N SER A 378 -11.20 -21.53 -6.98
CA SER A 378 -10.48 -20.80 -5.97
C SER A 378 -8.97 -21.05 -6.07
N LYS A 379 -8.20 -20.17 -5.42
CA LYS A 379 -6.76 -20.28 -5.25
C LYS A 379 -6.43 -20.59 -3.79
N ALA A 380 -6.19 -21.86 -3.50
CA ALA A 380 -5.87 -22.35 -2.17
C ALA A 380 -4.45 -21.94 -1.76
N ALA A 381 -4.23 -21.68 -0.46
CA ALA A 381 -2.90 -21.53 0.12
C ALA A 381 -2.43 -22.90 0.64
N PHE A 382 -1.12 -23.16 0.64
CA PHE A 382 -0.56 -24.44 1.04
C PHE A 382 0.50 -24.30 2.13
N THR A 383 0.56 -25.26 3.03
CA THR A 383 1.78 -25.55 3.81
C THR A 383 2.37 -26.85 3.29
N VAL A 384 3.62 -26.81 2.84
CA VAL A 384 4.36 -27.98 2.35
C VAL A 384 5.43 -28.32 3.37
N LYS A 385 5.33 -29.51 3.98
CA LYS A 385 6.24 -30.03 4.99
C LYS A 385 6.96 -31.25 4.45
N PHE A 386 8.23 -31.07 4.11
CA PHE A 386 9.04 -32.07 3.41
C PHE A 386 9.35 -33.29 4.27
N ASN A 387 9.44 -33.10 5.59
CA ASN A 387 9.75 -34.16 6.54
C ASN A 387 8.53 -34.76 7.25
N GLN A 388 7.31 -34.55 6.73
CA GLN A 388 6.09 -35.02 7.40
C GLN A 388 5.99 -36.56 7.40
N PHE A 389 6.26 -37.20 6.26
CA PHE A 389 6.22 -38.66 6.12
C PHE A 389 7.57 -39.30 5.85
N VAL A 390 8.59 -38.50 5.50
CA VAL A 390 9.98 -38.95 5.31
C VAL A 390 10.88 -38.20 6.30
N LYS A 391 11.30 -38.87 7.37
CA LYS A 391 12.15 -38.25 8.40
C LYS A 391 13.44 -37.73 7.78
N GLY A 392 13.80 -36.49 8.09
CA GLY A 392 15.07 -35.88 7.66
C GLY A 392 15.04 -35.19 6.29
N GLN A 393 14.05 -35.43 5.43
CA GLN A 393 13.94 -34.76 4.13
C GLN A 393 13.87 -33.23 4.27
N ARG A 394 14.57 -32.51 3.40
CA ARG A 394 14.72 -31.03 3.42
C ARG A 394 14.63 -30.48 1.99
N PHE A 395 14.14 -29.25 1.87
CA PHE A 395 14.11 -28.47 0.63
C PHE A 395 14.91 -27.18 0.85
N HIS A 396 16.03 -27.01 0.15
CA HIS A 396 17.02 -25.95 0.43
C HIS A 396 17.35 -25.83 1.93
N GLY A 397 17.59 -26.98 2.58
CA GLY A 397 17.85 -27.06 4.02
C GLY A 397 16.65 -26.84 4.95
N LEU A 398 15.48 -26.46 4.42
CA LEU A 398 14.26 -26.19 5.20
C LEU A 398 13.38 -27.43 5.33
N ARG A 399 12.72 -27.57 6.48
CA ARG A 399 11.70 -28.60 6.73
C ARG A 399 10.36 -28.30 6.08
N ARG A 400 10.05 -27.01 5.92
CA ARG A 400 8.70 -26.53 5.65
C ARG A 400 8.75 -25.18 4.93
N ILE A 401 7.89 -25.02 3.94
CA ILE A 401 7.60 -23.73 3.29
C ILE A 401 6.10 -23.47 3.31
N ILE A 402 5.74 -22.20 3.17
CA ILE A 402 4.36 -21.75 3.06
C ILE A 402 4.17 -21.06 1.70
N LEU A 403 3.07 -21.37 1.03
CA LEU A 403 2.65 -20.75 -0.22
C LEU A 403 1.34 -20.00 0.02
N ASN A 404 1.41 -18.69 0.24
CA ASN A 404 0.27 -17.81 0.47
C ASN A 404 -0.42 -17.42 -0.85
N ASN A 405 -1.75 -17.47 -0.85
CA ASN A 405 -2.58 -17.32 -2.05
C ASN A 405 -2.86 -15.86 -2.46
N VAL A 406 -2.42 -14.89 -1.66
CA VAL A 406 -2.54 -13.43 -1.84
C VAL A 406 -3.96 -12.90 -1.98
N VAL A 407 -4.94 -13.56 -1.35
CA VAL A 407 -6.33 -13.13 -1.41
C VAL A 407 -6.52 -11.73 -0.82
N GLN A 408 -5.84 -11.43 0.29
CA GLN A 408 -5.99 -10.18 1.04
C GLN A 408 -4.92 -9.13 0.69
N ASP A 409 -3.91 -9.48 -0.10
CA ASP A 409 -2.86 -8.58 -0.58
C ASP A 409 -2.83 -8.52 -2.11
N PRO A 410 -3.49 -7.52 -2.74
CA PRO A 410 -3.43 -7.34 -4.17
C PRO A 410 -2.04 -6.95 -4.71
N SER A 411 -1.14 -6.44 -3.86
CA SER A 411 0.21 -6.04 -4.25
C SER A 411 1.20 -7.20 -4.30
N TYR A 412 0.91 -8.32 -3.61
CA TYR A 412 1.87 -9.41 -3.34
C TYR A 412 3.15 -8.98 -2.58
N MET A 413 3.20 -7.74 -2.05
CA MET A 413 4.41 -7.13 -1.50
C MET A 413 4.30 -6.74 -0.02
N CYS A 414 3.10 -6.80 0.59
CA CYS A 414 2.93 -6.38 1.97
C CYS A 414 3.85 -7.17 2.91
N GLU A 415 3.83 -8.50 2.84
CA GLU A 415 4.69 -9.35 3.68
C GLU A 415 6.18 -9.13 3.36
N TYR A 416 6.55 -8.95 2.07
CA TYR A 416 7.94 -8.75 1.67
C TYR A 416 8.51 -7.45 2.26
N ILE A 417 7.81 -6.34 2.09
CA ILE A 417 8.26 -5.03 2.60
C ILE A 417 8.16 -4.99 4.12
N GLY A 418 7.03 -5.41 4.68
CA GLY A 418 6.79 -5.41 6.12
C GLY A 418 7.83 -6.23 6.88
N TYR A 419 8.01 -7.50 6.54
CA TYR A 419 8.99 -8.33 7.23
C TYR A 419 10.42 -7.84 6.99
N SER A 420 10.74 -7.23 5.86
CA SER A 420 12.06 -6.62 5.67
C SER A 420 12.30 -5.47 6.65
N LEU A 421 11.30 -4.60 6.87
CA LEU A 421 11.40 -3.51 7.85
C LEU A 421 11.49 -4.00 9.30
N PHE A 422 10.77 -5.08 9.64
CA PHE A 422 10.97 -5.73 10.95
C PHE A 422 12.39 -6.24 11.13
N ARG A 423 12.98 -6.88 10.10
CA ARG A 423 14.37 -7.34 10.17
C ARG A 423 15.37 -6.19 10.26
N ASP A 424 15.16 -5.11 9.52
CA ASP A 424 16.02 -3.92 9.59
C ASP A 424 15.99 -3.28 10.99
N ALA A 425 14.87 -3.38 11.70
CA ALA A 425 14.73 -2.97 13.10
C ALA A 425 15.18 -4.03 14.13
N GLY A 426 15.80 -5.12 13.66
CA GLY A 426 16.25 -6.22 14.51
C GLY A 426 15.16 -7.01 15.20
N VAL A 427 13.93 -6.97 14.69
CA VAL A 427 12.84 -7.85 15.12
C VAL A 427 12.85 -9.10 14.24
N PRO A 428 12.84 -10.32 14.81
CA PRO A 428 12.76 -11.54 14.02
C PRO A 428 11.59 -11.50 13.05
N ALA A 429 11.78 -11.80 11.78
CA ALA A 429 10.66 -11.86 10.84
C ALA A 429 10.92 -12.83 9.66
N PRO A 430 9.89 -13.53 9.18
CA PRO A 430 10.02 -14.46 8.06
C PRO A 430 10.62 -13.82 6.81
N ARG A 431 11.47 -14.55 6.08
CA ARG A 431 11.90 -14.17 4.73
C ARG A 431 10.79 -14.47 3.72
N ILE A 432 10.73 -13.67 2.66
CA ILE A 432 9.73 -13.77 1.60
C ILE A 432 10.42 -13.99 0.25
N GLY A 433 9.88 -14.93 -0.53
CA GLY A 433 10.22 -15.13 -1.94
C GLY A 433 8.95 -15.30 -2.78
N TYR A 434 9.12 -15.62 -4.06
CA TYR A 434 8.02 -15.74 -5.01
C TYR A 434 8.12 -17.02 -5.83
N ALA A 435 6.96 -17.65 -6.09
CA ALA A 435 6.92 -18.86 -6.91
C ALA A 435 5.65 -18.97 -7.75
N THR A 436 5.75 -19.47 -8.97
CA THR A 436 4.60 -20.01 -9.72
C THR A 436 4.38 -21.46 -9.34
N LEU A 437 3.11 -21.86 -9.19
CA LEU A 437 2.73 -23.22 -8.85
C LEU A 437 1.97 -23.87 -10.00
N ILE A 438 2.30 -25.13 -10.28
CA ILE A 438 1.55 -26.05 -11.14
C ILE A 438 1.00 -27.17 -10.25
N VAL A 439 -0.32 -27.36 -10.24
CA VAL A 439 -0.99 -28.42 -9.47
C VAL A 439 -1.57 -29.44 -10.44
N ASN A 440 -1.15 -30.70 -10.33
CA ASN A 440 -1.60 -31.79 -11.21
C ASN A 440 -1.53 -31.42 -12.71
N LYS A 441 -0.36 -30.93 -13.14
CA LYS A 441 -0.04 -30.50 -14.52
C LYS A 441 -0.82 -29.27 -15.01
N LYS A 442 -1.61 -28.61 -14.15
CA LYS A 442 -2.35 -27.40 -14.49
C LYS A 442 -1.71 -26.18 -13.82
N PRO A 443 -1.42 -25.09 -14.56
CA PRO A 443 -0.99 -23.83 -13.95
C PRO A 443 -1.97 -23.37 -12.88
N TYR A 444 -1.46 -23.01 -11.71
CA TYR A 444 -2.26 -22.63 -10.55
C TYR A 444 -2.04 -21.18 -10.10
N GLY A 445 -0.93 -20.54 -10.48
CA GLY A 445 -0.70 -19.10 -10.37
C GLY A 445 0.53 -18.71 -9.55
N LEU A 446 0.75 -17.40 -9.40
CA LEU A 446 1.86 -16.81 -8.62
C LEU A 446 1.57 -16.81 -7.12
N TYR A 447 2.52 -17.19 -6.28
CA TYR A 447 2.43 -17.26 -4.83
C TYR A 447 3.47 -16.37 -4.16
N VAL A 448 3.09 -15.84 -3.00
CA VAL A 448 4.05 -15.35 -2.00
C VAL A 448 4.53 -16.57 -1.20
N GLN A 449 5.83 -16.86 -1.31
CA GLN A 449 6.47 -17.93 -0.57
C GLN A 449 7.00 -17.37 0.75
N VAL A 450 6.46 -17.85 1.86
CA VAL A 450 6.82 -17.42 3.21
C VAL A 450 7.70 -18.46 3.86
N GLU A 451 8.79 -18.02 4.48
CA GLU A 451 9.60 -18.85 5.36
C GLU A 451 8.75 -19.33 6.55
N ALA A 452 8.70 -20.64 6.75
CA ALA A 452 7.96 -21.17 7.87
C ALA A 452 8.73 -20.95 9.17
N VAL A 453 8.10 -20.28 10.15
CA VAL A 453 8.64 -20.17 11.50
C VAL A 453 8.72 -21.58 12.10
N THR A 454 9.95 -22.06 12.23
CA THR A 454 10.32 -23.40 12.70
C THR A 454 11.65 -23.27 13.42
N LYS A 455 12.22 -24.39 13.91
CA LYS A 455 13.59 -24.40 14.41
C LYS A 455 14.61 -23.93 13.36
N ASP A 456 14.35 -24.11 12.06
CA ASP A 456 15.24 -23.62 11.00
C ASP A 456 15.24 -22.07 10.96
N PHE A 457 14.06 -21.46 11.11
CA PHE A 457 13.95 -20.00 11.25
C PHE A 457 14.64 -19.48 12.51
N LEU A 458 14.38 -20.12 13.67
CA LEU A 458 14.94 -19.68 14.95
C LEU A 458 16.47 -19.73 14.96
N GLN A 459 17.09 -20.66 14.24
CA GLN A 459 18.55 -20.76 14.13
C GLN A 459 19.21 -19.52 13.51
N ARG A 460 18.46 -18.71 12.76
CA ARG A 460 18.96 -17.44 12.20
C ARG A 460 19.03 -16.31 13.22
N TRP A 461 18.23 -16.36 14.28
CA TRP A 461 18.06 -15.27 15.24
C TRP A 461 18.58 -15.61 16.63
N TYR A 462 18.73 -16.89 16.92
CA TYR A 462 18.99 -17.37 18.27
C TYR A 462 20.08 -18.43 18.29
N SER A 463 20.94 -18.39 19.31
CA SER A 463 21.96 -19.41 19.53
C SER A 463 21.33 -20.77 19.93
N LYS A 464 20.14 -20.73 20.55
CA LYS A 464 19.35 -21.89 20.96
C LYS A 464 17.93 -21.84 20.41
N THR A 465 17.42 -22.98 19.95
CA THR A 465 16.08 -23.10 19.32
C THR A 465 15.14 -24.08 20.03
N ASN A 466 15.40 -24.36 21.31
CA ASN A 466 14.63 -25.27 22.14
C ASN A 466 13.69 -24.54 23.12
N GLY A 467 13.56 -23.21 23.00
CA GLY A 467 12.58 -22.44 23.75
C GLY A 467 11.14 -22.70 23.28
N ASN A 468 10.19 -22.28 24.09
CA ASN A 468 8.78 -22.34 23.73
C ASN A 468 8.46 -21.26 22.70
N LEU A 469 7.77 -21.66 21.62
CA LEU A 469 7.27 -20.77 20.59
C LEU A 469 5.76 -20.79 20.64
N TYR A 470 5.16 -19.63 20.88
CA TYR A 470 3.73 -19.43 20.93
C TYR A 470 3.24 -18.66 19.69
N GLU A 471 2.01 -18.93 19.28
CA GLU A 471 1.31 -18.22 18.20
C GLU A 471 -0.04 -17.71 18.72
N GLY A 472 -0.41 -16.49 18.35
CA GLY A 472 -1.77 -15.98 18.53
C GLY A 472 -2.80 -16.72 17.66
N PRO A 473 -4.10 -16.41 17.77
CA PRO A 473 -4.67 -15.30 18.54
C PRO A 473 -4.77 -15.58 20.04
N GLY A 474 -5.06 -14.53 20.80
CA GLY A 474 -5.14 -14.52 22.26
C GLY A 474 -4.15 -13.51 22.84
N ASP A 475 -4.39 -13.06 24.07
CA ASP A 475 -3.43 -12.26 24.83
C ASP A 475 -2.67 -13.13 25.83
N ILE A 476 -1.59 -12.58 26.40
CA ILE A 476 -0.76 -13.23 27.42
C ILE A 476 -1.59 -13.61 28.65
N GLU A 477 -2.62 -12.82 28.98
CA GLU A 477 -3.55 -13.13 30.08
C GLU A 477 -4.32 -14.44 29.84
N GLN A 478 -4.48 -14.85 28.58
CA GLN A 478 -5.13 -16.09 28.13
C GLN A 478 -4.07 -17.18 27.87
N TRP A 479 -3.04 -17.22 28.72
CA TRP A 479 -1.87 -18.09 28.57
C TRP A 479 -2.22 -19.57 28.40
N ASP A 480 -3.35 -20.04 28.89
CA ASP A 480 -3.80 -21.43 28.80
C ASP A 480 -4.42 -21.79 27.44
N GLU A 481 -4.87 -20.80 26.68
CA GLU A 481 -5.49 -20.93 25.36
C GLU A 481 -4.50 -20.70 24.20
N LEU A 482 -3.42 -19.94 24.42
CA LEU A 482 -2.41 -19.65 23.39
C LEU A 482 -1.78 -20.92 22.81
N ASP A 483 -1.63 -20.95 21.48
CA ASP A 483 -1.15 -22.13 20.76
C ASP A 483 0.37 -22.31 20.98
N LEU A 484 0.79 -23.53 21.29
CA LEU A 484 2.19 -23.90 21.50
C LEU A 484 2.73 -24.59 20.24
N ASP A 485 3.39 -23.81 19.41
CA ASP A 485 3.85 -24.17 18.08
C ASP A 485 5.06 -25.13 18.12
N SER A 486 5.88 -25.05 19.17
CA SER A 486 7.09 -25.87 19.34
C SER A 486 6.83 -27.34 19.73
N ASN A 487 5.71 -27.63 20.42
CA ASN A 487 5.38 -28.96 20.98
C ASN A 487 3.85 -29.21 21.11
N GLN A 488 3.19 -29.51 20.00
CA GLN A 488 1.76 -29.90 19.95
C GLN A 488 1.53 -31.28 20.61
N GLY A 489 1.50 -31.35 21.95
CA GLY A 489 1.35 -32.63 22.68
C GLY A 489 1.49 -32.63 24.21
N ARG A 490 1.64 -31.47 24.86
CA ARG A 490 2.00 -31.20 26.29
C ARG A 490 3.50 -31.01 26.51
N GLU A 491 3.88 -29.76 26.74
CA GLU A 491 4.88 -29.34 27.74
C GLU A 491 4.35 -28.03 28.37
N GLY A 492 4.56 -27.83 29.67
CA GLY A 492 3.82 -26.84 30.46
C GLY A 492 4.04 -25.40 30.01
N ARG A 493 2.95 -24.65 29.86
CA ARG A 493 2.93 -23.19 29.64
C ARG A 493 3.29 -22.41 30.92
N SER A 494 4.18 -22.96 31.74
CA SER A 494 4.52 -22.41 33.05
C SER A 494 5.34 -21.13 32.95
N ASP A 495 6.10 -20.95 31.87
CA ASP A 495 6.74 -19.68 31.54
C ASP A 495 5.71 -18.59 31.24
N LEU A 496 4.74 -18.87 30.38
CA LEU A 496 3.70 -17.91 30.00
C LEU A 496 2.76 -17.61 31.18
N ARG A 497 2.43 -18.63 31.99
CA ARG A 497 1.70 -18.43 33.25
C ARG A 497 2.44 -17.51 34.21
N ARG A 498 3.75 -17.71 34.41
CA ARG A 498 4.56 -16.84 35.28
C ARG A 498 4.60 -15.41 34.77
N LEU A 499 4.69 -15.20 33.45
CA LEU A 499 4.57 -13.86 32.88
C LEU A 499 3.18 -13.26 33.14
N ALA A 500 2.10 -14.03 32.95
CA ALA A 500 0.74 -13.55 33.23
C ALA A 500 0.52 -13.24 34.72
N GLU A 501 1.13 -14.00 35.63
CA GLU A 501 1.14 -13.71 37.08
C GLU A 501 1.94 -12.42 37.37
N ALA A 502 3.13 -12.27 36.81
CA ALA A 502 3.95 -11.07 36.96
C ALA A 502 3.24 -9.80 36.44
N ILE A 503 2.53 -9.89 35.31
CA ILE A 503 1.72 -8.78 34.78
C ILE A 503 0.62 -8.36 35.77
N LYS A 504 0.01 -9.31 36.50
CA LYS A 504 -1.02 -9.01 37.50
C LYS A 504 -0.46 -8.38 38.77
N GLU A 505 0.81 -8.63 39.08
CA GLU A 505 1.50 -8.11 40.26
C GLU A 505 2.27 -6.82 39.96
N ALA A 506 2.46 -6.48 38.68
CA ALA A 506 3.15 -5.28 38.23
C ALA A 506 2.40 -4.01 38.64
N ASP A 507 3.16 -2.92 38.77
CA ASP A 507 2.60 -1.60 39.04
C ASP A 507 1.79 -1.09 37.84
N ASP A 508 0.62 -0.50 38.10
CA ASP A 508 -0.30 -0.03 37.06
C ASP A 508 0.27 1.18 36.29
N ASP A 509 1.10 2.01 36.94
CA ASP A 509 1.67 3.22 36.36
C ASP A 509 3.01 2.92 35.65
N ASP A 510 3.88 2.12 36.26
CA ASP A 510 5.16 1.69 35.66
C ASP A 510 5.45 0.19 35.82
N PRO A 511 4.92 -0.66 34.93
CA PRO A 511 5.12 -2.10 35.03
C PRO A 511 6.51 -2.56 34.54
N TRP A 512 7.29 -1.71 33.87
CA TRP A 512 8.37 -2.15 32.98
C TRP A 512 9.57 -2.74 33.71
N ASP A 513 9.95 -2.17 34.85
CA ASP A 513 11.09 -2.65 35.64
C ASP A 513 10.83 -4.07 36.15
N SER A 514 9.62 -4.35 36.64
CA SER A 514 9.23 -5.69 37.11
C SER A 514 9.13 -6.72 35.98
N LEU A 515 8.68 -6.28 34.80
CA LEU A 515 8.50 -7.15 33.63
C LEU A 515 9.80 -7.38 32.84
N ALA A 516 10.85 -6.59 33.08
CA ALA A 516 12.12 -6.70 32.37
C ALA A 516 12.84 -8.05 32.60
N GLU A 517 12.50 -8.79 33.65
CA GLU A 517 12.97 -10.16 33.88
C GLU A 517 12.29 -11.19 32.97
N PHE A 518 11.10 -10.88 32.45
CA PHE A 518 10.27 -11.81 31.69
C PHE A 518 10.16 -11.46 30.20
N VAL A 519 10.27 -10.18 29.85
CA VAL A 519 10.08 -9.70 28.47
C VAL A 519 11.30 -8.89 28.06
N ASP A 520 11.76 -9.10 26.82
CA ASP A 520 12.72 -8.19 26.21
C ASP A 520 11.99 -6.90 25.80
N ILE A 521 12.03 -5.90 26.69
CA ILE A 521 11.27 -4.65 26.53
C ILE A 521 11.68 -3.89 25.28
N ASP A 522 12.97 -3.93 24.90
CA ASP A 522 13.43 -3.23 23.71
C ASP A 522 12.94 -3.92 22.43
N ASN A 523 13.03 -5.25 22.35
CA ASN A 523 12.42 -6.03 21.26
C ASN A 523 10.91 -5.78 21.18
N PHE A 524 10.20 -5.84 22.31
CA PHE A 524 8.76 -5.64 22.35
C PHE A 524 8.37 -4.22 21.91
N THR A 525 9.09 -3.20 22.37
CA THR A 525 8.85 -1.80 21.98
C THR A 525 9.08 -1.63 20.47
N ARG A 526 10.19 -2.15 19.91
CA ARG A 526 10.43 -2.13 18.45
C ARG A 526 9.30 -2.81 17.68
N PHE A 527 8.86 -3.98 18.14
CA PHE A 527 7.80 -4.76 17.51
C PHE A 527 6.47 -3.98 17.45
N ILE A 528 6.00 -3.45 18.58
CA ILE A 528 4.72 -2.73 18.64
C ILE A 528 4.78 -1.40 17.89
N THR A 529 5.88 -0.65 18.04
CA THR A 529 6.04 0.62 17.34
C THR A 529 6.09 0.42 15.82
N LEU A 530 6.76 -0.63 15.33
CA LEU A 530 6.69 -1.00 13.91
C LEU A 530 5.29 -1.44 13.48
N GLU A 531 4.60 -2.25 14.29
CA GLU A 531 3.23 -2.69 13.99
C GLU A 531 2.30 -1.47 13.71
N GLN A 532 2.43 -0.45 14.55
CA GLN A 532 1.69 0.81 14.40
C GLN A 532 2.20 1.67 13.23
N LEU A 533 3.51 1.77 13.02
CA LEU A 533 4.11 2.49 11.88
C LEU A 533 3.61 1.91 10.54
N LEU A 534 3.61 0.59 10.41
CA LEU A 534 3.18 -0.15 9.22
C LEU A 534 1.66 -0.28 9.08
N ASN A 535 0.91 0.17 10.08
CA ASN A 535 -0.55 0.04 10.16
C ASN A 535 -1.02 -1.43 10.01
N HIS A 536 -0.36 -2.35 10.69
CA HIS A 536 -0.81 -3.74 10.73
C HIS A 536 -2.07 -3.85 11.58
N TRP A 537 -3.24 -3.84 10.94
CA TRP A 537 -4.51 -3.63 11.66
C TRP A 537 -4.95 -4.79 12.55
N ASP A 538 -4.46 -6.01 12.33
CA ASP A 538 -4.84 -7.23 13.05
C ASP A 538 -3.64 -8.02 13.62
N GLY A 539 -2.57 -7.32 14.03
CA GLY A 539 -1.40 -7.88 14.72
C GLY A 539 -1.62 -8.12 16.22
N TYR A 540 -0.56 -8.00 17.04
CA TYR A 540 -0.66 -8.12 18.50
C TYR A 540 -1.48 -7.00 19.13
N THR A 541 -1.52 -5.82 18.50
CA THR A 541 -2.37 -4.72 18.97
C THR A 541 -3.86 -5.04 18.85
N GLN A 542 -4.24 -6.14 18.19
CA GLN A 542 -5.59 -6.76 18.23
C GLN A 542 -5.53 -8.24 18.65
N THR A 543 -4.46 -8.64 19.36
CA THR A 543 -4.21 -9.98 19.91
C THR A 543 -4.37 -11.12 18.92
N ASN A 544 -3.93 -10.91 17.67
CA ASN A 544 -4.07 -11.91 16.61
C ASN A 544 -2.75 -12.30 15.96
N ASN A 545 -2.29 -11.63 14.90
CA ASN A 545 -1.20 -12.13 14.03
C ASN A 545 0.21 -11.88 14.60
N TYR A 546 0.60 -12.57 15.65
CA TYR A 546 1.93 -12.47 16.26
C TYR A 546 2.47 -13.83 16.75
N ARG A 547 3.76 -13.87 17.07
CA ARG A 547 4.40 -14.98 17.78
C ARG A 547 5.23 -14.46 18.95
N MET A 548 5.41 -15.33 19.95
CA MET A 548 6.30 -15.11 21.09
C MET A 548 7.28 -16.26 21.22
N TYR A 549 8.56 -15.96 21.35
CA TYR A 549 9.58 -16.96 21.67
C TYR A 549 10.17 -16.69 23.04
N ASN A 550 10.15 -17.69 23.91
CA ASN A 550 10.88 -17.64 25.18
C ASN A 550 12.33 -18.03 24.91
N ASN A 551 13.21 -17.04 24.81
CA ASN A 551 14.60 -17.23 24.43
C ASN A 551 15.37 -17.95 25.56
N PRO A 552 15.91 -19.17 25.34
CA PRO A 552 16.60 -19.95 26.38
C PRO A 552 17.94 -19.37 26.86
N ASP A 553 18.46 -18.33 26.20
CA ASP A 553 19.68 -17.65 26.64
C ASP A 553 19.39 -16.55 27.64
N THR A 554 18.30 -15.81 27.44
CA THR A 554 17.92 -14.66 28.28
C THR A 554 16.79 -14.99 29.26
N MET A 555 16.06 -16.08 29.00
CA MET A 555 14.81 -16.46 29.66
C MET A 555 13.68 -15.43 29.49
N LYS A 556 13.79 -14.56 28.48
CA LYS A 556 12.82 -13.51 28.18
C LYS A 556 11.99 -13.86 26.96
N PHE A 557 10.75 -13.39 26.95
CA PHE A 557 9.89 -13.41 25.78
C PHE A 557 10.26 -12.29 24.81
N GLU A 558 10.42 -12.69 23.55
CA GLU A 558 10.59 -11.80 22.40
C GLU A 558 9.41 -11.99 21.44
N PHE A 559 8.94 -10.89 20.85
CA PHE A 559 7.77 -10.84 20.00
C PHE A 559 8.16 -10.57 18.55
N PHE A 560 7.37 -11.12 17.64
CA PHE A 560 7.54 -10.87 16.22
C PHE A 560 6.27 -11.09 15.41
N PRO A 561 6.17 -10.48 14.22
CA PRO A 561 4.95 -10.52 13.44
C PRO A 561 4.70 -11.89 12.82
N HIS A 562 3.42 -12.23 12.70
CA HIS A 562 2.92 -13.26 11.79
C HIS A 562 1.88 -12.62 10.84
N GLY A 563 1.37 -13.35 9.83
CA GLY A 563 0.22 -12.94 9.02
C GLY A 563 0.20 -11.49 8.53
N ALA A 564 1.33 -10.95 8.06
CA ALA A 564 1.47 -9.52 7.78
C ALA A 564 1.13 -9.17 6.32
N ASP A 565 0.06 -9.76 5.77
CA ASP A 565 -0.40 -9.53 4.40
C ASP A 565 -1.32 -8.31 4.28
N GLN A 566 -1.81 -7.78 5.41
CA GLN A 566 -2.68 -6.59 5.46
C GLN A 566 -1.99 -5.39 6.10
N LEU A 567 -0.78 -5.08 5.65
CA LEU A 567 -0.05 -3.87 6.02
C LEU A 567 -0.39 -2.71 5.08
N PHE A 568 -0.03 -1.50 5.49
CA PHE A 568 -0.08 -0.30 4.64
C PHE A 568 -1.50 0.10 4.17
N GLY A 569 -2.54 -0.43 4.84
CA GLY A 569 -3.93 -0.30 4.41
C GLY A 569 -4.52 1.10 4.66
N ASP A 570 -4.29 1.66 5.85
CA ASP A 570 -4.73 3.00 6.23
C ASP A 570 -3.53 3.91 6.52
N LEU A 571 -3.20 4.74 5.53
CA LEU A 571 -2.18 5.79 5.64
C LEU A 571 -2.40 6.70 6.86
N ARG A 572 -3.66 6.95 7.25
CA ARG A 572 -4.03 7.87 8.33
C ARG A 572 -4.23 7.17 9.67
N GLY A 573 -4.00 5.86 9.74
CA GLY A 573 -4.19 5.07 10.94
C GLY A 573 -3.49 5.73 12.13
N ASN A 574 -4.22 5.90 13.22
CA ASN A 574 -3.70 6.49 14.46
C ASN A 574 -2.65 5.55 15.06
N ILE A 575 -1.42 6.03 15.28
CA ILE A 575 -0.33 5.29 15.92
C ILE A 575 -0.60 5.04 17.42
N PHE A 576 -1.56 5.76 18.00
CA PHE A 576 -2.03 5.58 19.37
C PHE A 576 -3.44 4.99 19.40
N ARG A 577 -3.83 4.21 18.39
CA ARG A 577 -5.15 3.54 18.38
C ARG A 577 -5.31 2.63 19.60
N GLU A 578 -6.54 2.20 19.86
CA GLU A 578 -6.82 1.27 20.96
C GLU A 578 -6.03 -0.03 20.80
N GLN A 579 -5.48 -0.52 21.93
CA GLN A 579 -4.62 -1.69 21.98
C GLN A 579 -5.36 -2.85 22.68
N GLY A 580 -5.45 -3.98 22.00
CA GLY A 580 -6.08 -5.21 22.51
C GLY A 580 -5.16 -6.04 23.42
N GLY A 581 -3.84 -5.99 23.24
CA GLY A 581 -2.88 -6.73 24.07
C GLY A 581 -2.46 -5.95 25.30
N ILE A 582 -2.38 -6.59 26.47
CA ILE A 582 -2.11 -5.93 27.76
C ILE A 582 -0.79 -5.18 27.78
N LEU A 583 0.29 -5.78 27.29
CA LEU A 583 1.59 -5.11 27.24
C LEU A 583 1.59 -3.95 26.24
N SER A 584 0.86 -4.06 25.12
CA SER A 584 0.75 -2.96 24.16
C SER A 584 -0.09 -1.81 24.70
N ARG A 585 -1.13 -2.09 25.52
CA ARG A 585 -1.87 -1.07 26.27
C ARG A 585 -0.95 -0.35 27.23
N ALA A 586 -0.22 -1.09 28.06
CA ALA A 586 0.73 -0.50 29.00
C ALA A 586 1.72 0.41 28.25
N LEU A 587 2.26 -0.06 27.11
CA LEU A 587 3.27 0.68 26.34
C LEU A 587 2.76 2.01 25.81
N VAL A 588 1.47 2.11 25.47
CA VAL A 588 0.92 3.32 24.85
C VAL A 588 0.20 4.22 25.85
N HIS A 589 -0.25 3.68 26.99
CA HIS A 589 -1.12 4.40 27.93
C HIS A 589 -0.46 4.76 29.28
N THR A 590 0.65 4.12 29.66
CA THR A 590 1.46 4.56 30.82
C THR A 590 2.36 5.73 30.42
N SER A 591 2.77 6.58 31.36
CA SER A 591 3.62 7.74 31.05
C SER A 591 4.99 7.29 30.57
N GLU A 592 5.60 6.36 31.30
CA GLU A 592 6.91 5.76 31.07
C GLU A 592 6.92 4.93 29.79
N GLY A 593 5.89 4.10 29.60
CA GLY A 593 5.73 3.32 28.37
C GLY A 593 5.58 4.22 27.15
N LYS A 594 4.76 5.26 27.24
CA LYS A 594 4.52 6.19 26.14
C LYS A 594 5.78 6.95 25.76
N GLU A 595 6.59 7.37 26.74
CA GLU A 595 7.89 7.99 26.46
C GLU A 595 8.80 7.03 25.68
N ARG A 596 8.87 5.76 26.11
CA ARG A 596 9.59 4.69 25.38
C ARG A 596 9.08 4.52 23.95
N TYR A 597 7.76 4.48 23.78
CA TYR A 597 7.10 4.32 22.49
C TYR A 597 7.42 5.49 21.53
N ASP A 598 7.31 6.73 22.01
CA ASP A 598 7.56 7.93 21.21
C ASP A 598 9.03 8.00 20.79
N GLN A 599 9.96 7.73 21.71
CA GLN A 599 11.39 7.66 21.42
C GLN A 599 11.70 6.59 20.37
N MET A 600 11.13 5.39 20.52
CA MET A 600 11.29 4.31 19.53
C MET A 600 10.70 4.69 18.17
N MET A 601 9.58 5.42 18.13
CA MET A 601 8.98 5.86 16.87
C MET A 601 9.90 6.80 16.11
N TYR A 602 10.52 7.76 16.81
CA TYR A 602 11.53 8.64 16.19
C TYR A 602 12.75 7.84 15.70
N GLN A 603 13.24 6.88 16.48
CA GLN A 603 14.36 6.02 16.09
C GLN A 603 14.03 5.18 14.84
N LEU A 604 12.85 4.56 14.76
CA LEU A 604 12.43 3.79 13.60
C LEU A 604 12.27 4.67 12.35
N LEU A 605 11.71 5.87 12.50
CA LEU A 605 11.62 6.83 11.41
C LEU A 605 12.99 7.28 10.90
N GLU A 606 14.00 7.28 11.76
CA GLU A 606 15.36 7.68 11.41
C GLU A 606 16.17 6.54 10.80
N GLN A 607 16.13 5.35 11.38
CA GLN A 607 17.05 4.25 11.06
C GLN A 607 16.46 3.21 10.09
N VAL A 608 15.14 3.08 10.05
CA VAL A 608 14.46 1.97 9.34
C VAL A 608 13.54 2.46 8.23
N TRP A 609 12.80 3.55 8.47
CA TRP A 609 11.88 4.12 7.48
C TRP A 609 12.62 5.00 6.48
N ASP A 610 13.42 4.41 5.60
CA ASP A 610 14.02 5.14 4.47
C ASP A 610 13.16 4.98 3.21
N GLU A 611 12.48 6.06 2.80
CA GLU A 611 11.52 6.01 1.70
C GLU A 611 12.14 5.54 0.38
N ASP A 612 13.37 5.94 0.08
CA ASP A 612 14.06 5.58 -1.17
C ASP A 612 14.50 4.10 -1.17
N THR A 613 14.99 3.58 -0.04
CA THR A 613 15.31 2.17 0.14
C THR A 613 14.06 1.29 0.06
N ILE A 614 12.96 1.71 0.70
CA ILE A 614 11.68 0.99 0.60
C ILE A 614 11.19 0.97 -0.85
N LYS A 615 11.19 2.12 -1.54
CA LYS A 615 10.79 2.18 -2.96
C LYS A 615 11.69 1.35 -3.86
N SER A 616 13.00 1.30 -3.61
CA SER A 616 13.94 0.47 -4.36
C SER A 616 13.63 -1.02 -4.20
N ARG A 617 13.27 -1.45 -2.97
CA ARG A 617 12.79 -2.82 -2.70
C ARG A 617 11.48 -3.11 -3.44
N ILE A 618 10.53 -2.18 -3.42
CA ILE A 618 9.27 -2.31 -4.19
C ILE A 618 9.57 -2.41 -5.68
N ALA A 619 10.47 -1.58 -6.23
CA ALA A 619 10.83 -1.55 -7.65
C ALA A 619 11.37 -2.89 -8.12
N LYS A 620 12.30 -3.47 -7.34
CA LYS A 620 12.89 -4.78 -7.62
C LYS A 620 11.83 -5.87 -7.70
N VAL A 621 10.93 -5.93 -6.71
CA VAL A 621 9.85 -6.92 -6.70
C VAL A 621 8.85 -6.64 -7.82
N TYR A 622 8.50 -5.38 -8.08
CA TYR A 622 7.55 -4.97 -9.10
C TYR A 622 7.98 -5.45 -10.49
N GLN A 623 9.23 -5.20 -10.88
CA GLN A 623 9.79 -5.70 -12.14
C GLN A 623 9.80 -7.23 -12.18
N LEU A 624 10.14 -7.87 -11.07
CA LEU A 624 10.20 -9.32 -10.98
C LEU A 624 8.83 -10.00 -11.19
N ILE A 625 7.79 -9.55 -10.48
CA ILE A 625 6.53 -10.32 -10.39
C ILE A 625 5.45 -9.86 -11.35
N ARG A 626 5.49 -8.61 -11.83
CA ARG A 626 4.44 -8.07 -12.71
C ARG A 626 4.20 -8.91 -13.96
N PRO A 627 5.22 -9.42 -14.68
CA PRO A 627 5.00 -10.31 -15.83
C PRO A 627 4.24 -11.59 -15.48
N HIS A 628 4.41 -12.09 -14.24
CA HIS A 628 3.71 -13.28 -13.74
C HIS A 628 2.28 -12.97 -13.33
N VAL A 629 2.02 -11.78 -12.75
CA VAL A 629 0.66 -11.29 -12.46
C VAL A 629 -0.17 -11.20 -13.74
N MET A 630 0.41 -10.64 -14.81
CA MET A 630 -0.27 -10.52 -16.12
C MET A 630 -0.62 -11.87 -16.76
N LYS A 631 0.20 -12.90 -16.54
CA LYS A 631 -0.02 -14.25 -17.06
C LYS A 631 -0.89 -15.12 -16.15
N SER A 632 -1.11 -14.71 -14.89
CA SER A 632 -1.77 -15.54 -13.90
C SER A 632 -3.26 -15.66 -14.20
N THR A 633 -3.74 -16.90 -14.34
CA THR A 633 -5.17 -17.19 -14.51
C THR A 633 -5.92 -17.26 -13.19
N LYS A 634 -5.20 -17.33 -12.07
CA LYS A 634 -5.75 -17.36 -10.71
C LYS A 634 -5.03 -16.37 -9.80
N GLY A 635 -5.80 -15.59 -9.06
CA GLY A 635 -5.28 -14.56 -8.14
C GLY A 635 -5.87 -13.20 -8.45
N ARG A 636 -5.07 -12.15 -8.22
CA ARG A 636 -5.48 -10.75 -8.32
C ARG A 636 -5.33 -10.26 -9.75
N ARG A 637 -6.28 -9.44 -10.21
CA ARG A 637 -6.20 -8.88 -11.57
C ARG A 637 -5.09 -7.83 -11.64
N VAL A 638 -4.55 -7.60 -12.84
CA VAL A 638 -3.48 -6.61 -13.04
C VAL A 638 -3.90 -5.21 -12.61
N GLU A 639 -5.17 -4.83 -12.81
CA GLU A 639 -5.70 -3.53 -12.37
C GLU A 639 -5.60 -3.36 -10.85
N GLU A 640 -5.95 -4.41 -10.11
CA GLU A 640 -5.94 -4.40 -8.65
C GLU A 640 -4.52 -4.37 -8.10
N PHE A 641 -3.60 -5.04 -8.81
CA PHE A 641 -2.17 -5.00 -8.53
C PHE A 641 -1.62 -3.59 -8.72
N GLU A 642 -1.84 -2.96 -9.88
CA GLU A 642 -1.35 -1.59 -10.13
C GLU A 642 -1.92 -0.57 -9.12
N ASP A 643 -3.20 -0.70 -8.78
CA ASP A 643 -3.85 0.16 -7.78
C ASP A 643 -3.27 -0.08 -6.37
N ALA A 644 -2.91 -1.31 -6.04
CA ALA A 644 -2.30 -1.64 -4.75
C ALA A 644 -0.85 -1.13 -4.65
N ILE A 645 -0.06 -1.23 -5.72
CA ILE A 645 1.29 -0.65 -5.78
C ILE A 645 1.22 0.87 -5.60
N ASN A 646 0.31 1.54 -6.29
CA ASN A 646 0.13 2.98 -6.14
C ASN A 646 -0.29 3.37 -4.71
N ARG A 647 -1.17 2.60 -4.06
CA ARG A 647 -1.51 2.80 -2.63
C ARG A 647 -0.31 2.58 -1.71
N LEU A 648 0.48 1.54 -1.94
CA LEU A 648 1.68 1.24 -1.16
C LEU A 648 2.71 2.39 -1.27
N LEU A 649 2.96 2.89 -2.48
CA LEU A 649 3.89 4.00 -2.70
C LEU A 649 3.43 5.29 -2.00
N ARG A 650 2.14 5.63 -2.10
CA ARG A 650 1.58 6.76 -1.35
C ARG A 650 1.70 6.58 0.16
N PHE A 651 1.52 5.35 0.65
CA PHE A 651 1.72 5.06 2.07
C PHE A 651 3.17 5.37 2.46
N VAL A 652 4.14 4.84 1.71
CA VAL A 652 5.58 5.05 1.95
C VAL A 652 5.93 6.54 1.98
N ASP A 653 5.48 7.30 0.99
CA ASP A 653 5.78 8.73 0.87
C ASP A 653 5.21 9.60 2.00
N ALA A 654 4.00 9.29 2.45
CA ALA A 654 3.26 10.18 3.36
C ALA A 654 3.35 9.76 4.83
N ARG A 655 3.62 8.48 5.14
CA ARG A 655 3.45 7.93 6.50
C ARG A 655 4.30 8.66 7.53
N ARG A 656 5.56 8.96 7.24
CA ARG A 656 6.45 9.73 8.13
C ARG A 656 5.77 10.99 8.65
N TYR A 657 5.19 11.79 7.76
CA TYR A 657 4.60 13.08 8.11
C TYR A 657 3.28 12.93 8.87
N VAL A 658 2.51 11.88 8.57
CA VAL A 658 1.32 11.52 9.36
C VAL A 658 1.73 11.18 10.80
N VAL A 659 2.76 10.35 10.97
CA VAL A 659 3.28 9.92 12.28
C VAL A 659 3.83 11.10 13.06
N LEU A 660 4.72 11.91 12.46
CA LEU A 660 5.31 13.08 13.11
C LEU A 660 4.25 14.11 13.55
N ARG A 661 3.17 14.26 12.78
CA ARG A 661 2.02 15.08 13.19
C ARG A 661 1.34 14.51 14.43
N GLN A 662 1.09 13.20 14.48
CA GLN A 662 0.42 12.55 15.62
C GLN A 662 1.28 12.64 16.89
N LEU A 663 2.60 12.44 16.79
CA LEU A 663 3.55 12.63 17.90
C LEU A 663 3.49 14.07 18.45
N LYS A 664 3.45 15.08 17.57
CA LYS A 664 3.33 16.50 17.97
C LYS A 664 2.01 16.83 18.68
N VAL A 665 0.89 16.25 18.24
CA VAL A 665 -0.41 16.49 18.88
C VAL A 665 -0.44 15.88 20.29
N ALA A 666 0.18 14.72 20.49
CA ALA A 666 0.29 14.11 21.81
C ALA A 666 1.12 14.95 22.80
N GLU A 667 2.12 15.72 22.33
CA GLU A 667 2.92 16.65 23.16
C GLU A 667 2.11 17.89 23.63
N LYS A 668 1.01 18.24 22.96
CA LYS A 668 0.21 19.43 23.31
C LYS A 668 -1.15 19.03 23.88
N GLY A 669 -1.33 19.23 25.19
CA GLY A 669 -2.66 19.30 25.82
C GLY A 669 -3.40 20.53 25.29
N ASN A 670 -4.03 20.44 24.12
CA ASN A 670 -4.75 21.55 23.53
C ASN A 670 -6.20 21.61 24.03
N SER A 671 -6.67 22.82 24.25
CA SER A 671 -8.07 23.12 24.58
C SER A 671 -9.01 22.70 23.44
N TRP A 672 -10.10 22.02 23.78
CA TRP A 672 -11.18 21.62 22.86
C TRP A 672 -11.87 22.80 22.12
N ARG A 673 -11.52 24.05 22.46
CA ARG A 673 -12.06 25.28 21.86
C ARG A 673 -11.26 25.82 20.67
N GLU A 674 -10.09 25.27 20.36
CA GLU A 674 -9.32 25.70 19.19
C GLU A 674 -9.74 24.93 17.92
N ARG A 675 -10.48 25.61 17.04
CA ARG A 675 -10.80 25.10 15.70
C ARG A 675 -9.61 25.37 14.78
N GLN A 676 -8.73 24.39 14.59
CA GLN A 676 -7.61 24.52 13.67
C GLN A 676 -7.99 24.01 12.26
N HIS A 677 -8.13 24.93 11.31
CA HIS A 677 -8.26 24.60 9.88
C HIS A 677 -6.89 24.19 9.33
N PHE A 678 -6.48 22.93 9.50
CA PHE A 678 -5.25 22.44 8.86
C PHE A 678 -5.54 21.81 7.49
N GLY A 679 -5.03 22.47 6.44
CA GLY A 679 -5.09 22.03 5.04
C GLY A 679 -4.35 20.71 4.72
N PHE A 680 -3.75 20.04 5.70
CA PHE A 680 -3.22 18.68 5.50
C PHE A 680 -4.33 17.67 5.16
N HIS A 681 -5.53 17.87 5.74
CA HIS A 681 -6.67 16.99 5.48
C HIS A 681 -7.22 17.12 4.05
N SER A 682 -7.25 18.33 3.47
CA SER A 682 -7.68 18.54 2.09
C SER A 682 -6.66 17.98 1.09
N PHE A 683 -5.36 18.20 1.30
CA PHE A 683 -4.30 17.72 0.39
C PHE A 683 -4.26 16.19 0.26
N LEU A 684 -4.42 15.44 1.35
CA LEU A 684 -4.49 13.97 1.29
C LEU A 684 -5.83 13.43 0.71
N TYR A 685 -6.86 14.28 0.52
CA TYR A 685 -8.15 13.88 -0.05
C TYR A 685 -8.36 14.35 -1.49
N SER A 686 -7.90 15.55 -1.87
CA SER A 686 -7.94 16.06 -3.26
C SER A 686 -7.12 15.17 -4.19
N SER A 687 -6.01 14.65 -3.65
CA SER A 687 -4.97 14.01 -4.43
C SER A 687 -5.20 12.54 -4.80
N ARG A 688 -6.43 12.02 -4.73
CA ARG A 688 -6.72 10.72 -5.40
C ARG A 688 -6.34 10.74 -6.88
N HIS A 689 -6.32 11.93 -7.48
CA HIS A 689 -5.93 12.16 -8.87
C HIS A 689 -4.56 12.84 -9.02
N ASP A 690 -4.02 13.51 -8.00
CA ASP A 690 -2.82 14.38 -8.08
C ASP A 690 -1.46 13.68 -7.81
N TRP A 691 -1.46 12.37 -7.56
CA TRP A 691 -0.24 11.56 -7.35
C TRP A 691 0.06 10.61 -8.50
#